data_AF-A0A927F994-F1
#
_entry.id   AF-A0A927F994-F1
#
_cell.length_a   1.000
_cell.length_b   1.000
_cell.length_c   1.000
_cell.angle_alpha   90.00
_cell.angle_beta   90.00
_cell.angle_gamma   90.00
#
_symmetry.space_group_name_H-M   'P 1'
#
loop_
_entity.id
_entity.type
_entity.pdbx_description
1 polymer ?
#
loop_
_entity_poly.entity_id
_entity_poly.type
_entity_poly.pdbx_seq_one_letter_code
_entity_poly.pdbx_strand_id
1 'polypeptide(L)'
;MIASAYPEANRLAYRIRTAITGESTGLETAKLAWQQAEAVDRANAALKQAAQLLAEGTLLDCLLLENRHPKLLETARSLDHLMVEAWKQRCETYAWRLTAPVDTDTVSKIQTAIDEQGDLKDWLFKQYRTAVRSKKESGRAYQIIELIADRFPEDANAREEVAAKRAQMVEQAAAEVKDATEQLIPAETPQAVAHRYMALGLPLSDSHDSTLASTLAEAAAEHLKALAEKASAVVDKAKDLEESGNWQEVERAYLACDYTLAIHEARGELSPDLRDAFEQVATRLSRIRAKYESSISIRLAIAEIRNGKENKGKPVPIANRVAKLKSLESQALKTGSQIPGDLQEEIKAAYAFARRKRVPLYGGAAAALVIFAGASFFYLQQKEQEEAAAAQQAEALAALQATEQSSNTAQVREALESWESQIAIAEPNSSLANQASILREWLELQASLEDEYSKDVADLQKLASSPDSLENAPAIEVLAKDLREARGDLAPDLGKEEDAKLAALLADYQKRQAAALEQDRRELARVERELRIAANNATQAKSRSEFERLQGAAESRVQTLNALLQEDFAADRRSQLAPFLKSVTQQLSAIETKWAALDNAWLQLAQTKELKPYLAQLERIHSFDILPAEQKAALSQTLRLKDAFANLKSSQSIFSSAEAAAAFPGNESYLDTNVELSAEERAYLTRLQDLDSFANIYQSTVQYFEGDADPQSEYRIYLVEPISKSDSEQTDSSVTFTFSVRGFDEFGNPEPAPRQIQFISRADGSFWGFFYKPSTLSPESEYYQRSISNTLTHLLGGANRLAILDQLADLEKQTDLSPAFRVYWQQQFVNFTQLHPWKWGLALSPTLKKHAAQLEKLPRSEENERLWLSIIEQTVPSPDISILAKKELGELPRKEITALSKLYQNAANGQYLLAGYVLADGKVDLLQGTDSNAALWSVNALTGSIDRIQPDQKLTPYAPVLVYALAGGDTPQKQLEKAAFASGLKLREAPYAQLLPALYR
;
A
#
# COMPACT_ATOMS: atom_id res chain seq x y z
N MET A 1 -36.12 -12.48 10.40
CA MET A 1 -37.16 -11.93 11.31
C MET A 1 -36.57 -11.79 12.72
N ILE A 2 -36.49 -10.62 13.37
CA ILE A 2 -36.98 -9.28 13.02
C ILE A 2 -35.88 -8.27 13.35
N ALA A 3 -35.50 -7.42 12.40
CA ALA A 3 -34.58 -6.29 12.62
C ALA A 3 -34.91 -5.07 11.72
N SER A 4 -35.40 -5.34 10.51
CA SER A 4 -35.89 -4.38 9.50
C SER A 4 -37.25 -3.76 9.82
N ALA A 5 -38.21 -4.58 10.25
CA ALA A 5 -39.64 -4.34 10.04
C ALA A 5 -40.33 -3.33 10.98
N TYR A 6 -39.58 -2.56 11.78
CA TYR A 6 -40.18 -1.45 12.50
C TYR A 6 -40.35 -0.25 11.56
N PRO A 7 -41.53 0.41 11.51
CA PRO A 7 -41.64 1.67 10.78
C PRO A 7 -40.74 2.70 11.47
N GLU A 8 -39.56 2.95 10.88
CA GLU A 8 -38.53 3.82 11.44
C GLU A 8 -39.14 5.08 12.05
N ALA A 9 -38.82 5.37 13.30
CA ALA A 9 -39.44 6.49 14.02
C ALA A 9 -39.27 7.83 13.28
N ASN A 10 -38.18 7.99 12.51
CA ASN A 10 -37.96 9.12 11.60
C ASN A 10 -38.93 9.13 10.40
N ARG A 11 -39.18 7.99 9.73
CA ARG A 11 -40.19 7.89 8.64
C ARG A 11 -41.60 8.13 9.19
N LEU A 12 -41.93 7.58 10.37
CA LEU A 12 -43.22 7.81 11.03
C LEU A 12 -43.42 9.29 11.39
N ALA A 13 -42.42 9.91 12.04
CA ALA A 13 -42.41 11.34 12.32
C ALA A 13 -42.49 12.21 11.05
N TYR A 14 -41.87 11.79 9.94
CA TYR A 14 -41.97 12.48 8.66
C TYR A 14 -43.37 12.35 8.02
N ARG A 15 -43.97 11.15 8.00
CA ARG A 15 -45.34 10.93 7.53
C ARG A 15 -46.33 11.74 8.35
N ILE A 16 -46.13 11.84 9.67
CA ILE A 16 -46.93 12.68 10.57
C ILE A 16 -46.73 14.18 10.29
N ARG A 17 -45.49 14.67 10.13
CA ARG A 17 -45.24 16.07 9.72
C ARG A 17 -45.92 16.38 8.37
N THR A 18 -45.90 15.45 7.43
CA THR A 18 -46.54 15.56 6.12
C THR A 18 -48.08 15.55 6.23
N ALA A 19 -48.64 14.72 7.10
CA ALA A 19 -50.06 14.72 7.42
C ALA A 19 -50.51 15.97 8.21
N ILE A 20 -49.59 16.66 8.89
CA ILE A 20 -49.85 17.94 9.56
C ILE A 20 -49.85 19.10 8.57
N THR A 21 -48.91 19.12 7.61
CA THR A 21 -48.79 20.18 6.60
C THR A 21 -49.77 20.03 5.44
N GLY A 22 -50.18 18.80 5.11
CA GLY A 22 -51.35 18.53 4.27
C GLY A 22 -52.66 18.58 5.06
N GLU A 23 -53.76 18.88 4.38
CA GLU A 23 -55.12 18.81 4.96
C GLU A 23 -55.70 17.39 4.86
N SER A 24 -54.88 16.36 5.14
CA SER A 24 -55.28 14.94 5.08
C SER A 24 -56.04 14.48 6.33
N THR A 25 -57.07 13.67 6.11
CA THR A 25 -58.00 13.11 7.09
C THR A 25 -58.43 11.70 6.65
N GLY A 26 -59.05 10.94 7.54
CA GLY A 26 -59.51 9.57 7.29
C GLY A 26 -58.58 8.48 7.84
N LEU A 27 -58.83 7.24 7.42
CA LEU A 27 -58.26 6.04 8.06
C LEU A 27 -56.73 5.99 8.06
N GLU A 28 -56.07 6.39 6.97
CA GLU A 28 -54.60 6.39 6.90
C GLU A 28 -53.95 7.41 7.85
N THR A 29 -54.55 8.58 8.06
CA THR A 29 -54.04 9.54 9.06
C THR A 29 -54.27 9.09 10.49
N ALA A 30 -55.35 8.35 10.75
CA ALA A 30 -55.59 7.75 12.06
C ALA A 30 -54.74 6.47 12.30
N LYS A 31 -54.40 5.73 11.23
CA LYS A 31 -53.38 4.68 11.25
C LYS A 31 -52.02 5.23 11.64
N LEU A 32 -51.60 6.38 11.10
CA LEU A 32 -50.40 7.10 11.58
C LEU A 32 -50.47 7.47 13.07
N ALA A 33 -51.63 7.96 13.54
CA ALA A 33 -51.81 8.30 14.96
C ALA A 33 -51.73 7.05 15.86
N TRP A 34 -52.35 5.94 15.43
CA TRP A 34 -52.29 4.66 16.11
C TRP A 34 -50.85 4.12 16.15
N GLN A 35 -50.13 4.18 15.03
CA GLN A 35 -48.72 3.76 14.90
C GLN A 35 -47.80 4.56 15.83
N GLN A 36 -47.97 5.89 15.92
CA GLN A 36 -47.18 6.69 16.85
C GLN A 36 -47.53 6.39 18.30
N ALA A 37 -48.82 6.28 18.63
CA ALA A 37 -49.24 5.99 20.00
C ALA A 37 -48.67 4.63 20.47
N GLU A 38 -48.71 3.60 19.62
CA GLU A 38 -48.09 2.30 19.91
C GLU A 38 -46.56 2.38 20.04
N ALA A 39 -45.88 3.17 19.20
CA ALA A 39 -44.43 3.36 19.27
C ALA A 39 -44.02 4.13 20.55
N VAL A 40 -44.77 5.15 20.95
CA VAL A 40 -44.53 5.96 22.16
C VAL A 40 -44.87 5.19 23.43
N ASP A 41 -45.98 4.44 23.45
CA ASP A 41 -46.33 3.57 24.59
C ASP A 41 -45.22 2.54 24.86
N ARG A 42 -44.66 1.93 23.80
CA ARG A 42 -43.50 1.01 23.87
C ARG A 42 -42.22 1.71 24.31
N ALA A 43 -41.90 2.88 23.73
CA ALA A 43 -40.72 3.65 24.10
C ALA A 43 -40.78 4.07 25.58
N ASN A 44 -41.93 4.55 26.07
CA ASN A 44 -42.14 4.92 27.46
C ASN A 44 -42.05 3.72 28.41
N ALA A 45 -42.54 2.54 28.01
CA ALA A 45 -42.36 1.31 28.78
C ALA A 45 -40.88 0.92 28.92
N ALA A 46 -40.11 0.98 27.82
CA ALA A 46 -38.68 0.69 27.82
C ALA A 46 -37.84 1.75 28.56
N LEU A 47 -38.18 3.04 28.43
CA LEU A 47 -37.59 4.14 29.21
C LEU A 47 -37.82 3.94 30.71
N LYS A 48 -39.03 3.55 31.12
CA LYS A 48 -39.35 3.24 32.52
C LYS A 48 -38.52 2.06 33.05
N GLN A 49 -38.31 1.02 32.23
CA GLN A 49 -37.44 -0.10 32.59
C GLN A 49 -35.96 0.34 32.69
N ALA A 50 -35.47 1.15 31.76
CA ALA A 50 -34.12 1.72 31.81
C ALA A 50 -33.89 2.60 33.05
N ALA A 51 -34.88 3.43 33.42
CA ALA A 51 -34.86 4.21 34.65
C ALA A 51 -34.81 3.35 35.92
N GLN A 52 -35.52 2.22 35.94
CA GLN A 52 -35.47 1.27 37.05
C GLN A 52 -34.07 0.63 37.17
N LEU A 53 -33.47 0.19 36.06
CA LEU A 53 -32.11 -0.37 36.04
C LEU A 53 -31.07 0.65 36.54
N LEU A 54 -31.20 1.93 36.18
CA LEU A 54 -30.35 3.00 36.73
C LEU A 54 -30.55 3.19 38.24
N ALA A 55 -31.79 3.13 38.73
CA ALA A 55 -32.08 3.20 40.17
C ALA A 55 -31.57 1.98 40.96
N GLU A 56 -31.48 0.82 40.30
CA GLU A 56 -30.86 -0.41 40.82
C GLU A 56 -29.32 -0.41 40.70
N GLY A 57 -28.73 0.64 40.11
CA GLY A 57 -27.28 0.81 39.92
C GLY A 57 -26.70 0.03 38.73
N THR A 58 -27.52 -0.61 37.90
CA THR A 58 -27.11 -1.48 36.80
C THR A 58 -27.00 -0.72 35.47
N LEU A 59 -26.12 0.30 35.43
CA LEU A 59 -25.85 1.11 34.22
C LEU A 59 -25.54 0.24 32.98
N LEU A 60 -24.90 -0.92 33.16
CA LEU A 60 -24.62 -1.83 32.05
C LEU A 60 -25.90 -2.40 31.44
N ASP A 61 -26.84 -2.86 32.26
CA ASP A 61 -28.12 -3.39 31.81
C ASP A 61 -29.01 -2.30 31.20
N CYS A 62 -28.92 -1.07 31.71
CA CYS A 62 -29.52 0.10 31.06
C CYS A 62 -28.95 0.35 29.66
N LEU A 63 -27.62 0.34 29.49
CA LEU A 63 -26.95 0.47 28.19
C LEU A 63 -27.28 -0.68 27.23
N LEU A 64 -27.36 -1.92 27.73
CA LEU A 64 -27.73 -3.09 26.94
C LEU A 64 -29.22 -3.10 26.54
N LEU A 65 -30.09 -2.45 27.31
CA LEU A 65 -31.49 -2.20 26.94
C LEU A 65 -31.60 -1.05 25.93
N GLU A 66 -30.78 -0.01 26.09
CA GLU A 66 -30.78 1.19 25.25
C GLU A 66 -30.33 0.92 23.81
N ASN A 67 -29.30 0.09 23.62
CA ASN A 67 -28.76 -0.24 22.30
C ASN A 67 -29.50 -1.39 21.58
N ARG A 68 -30.57 -1.94 22.15
CA ARG A 68 -31.41 -2.93 21.41
C ARG A 68 -32.03 -2.25 20.20
N HIS A 69 -32.05 -2.94 19.06
CA HIS A 69 -32.71 -2.41 17.87
C HIS A 69 -34.25 -2.46 18.00
N PRO A 70 -34.97 -1.35 17.69
CA PRO A 70 -34.48 -0.02 17.34
C PRO A 70 -34.04 0.79 18.57
N LYS A 71 -32.87 1.45 18.50
CA LYS A 71 -32.20 2.07 19.65
C LYS A 71 -33.11 3.02 20.42
N LEU A 72 -33.14 2.89 21.75
CA LEU A 72 -34.19 3.47 22.60
C LEU A 72 -34.14 5.00 22.63
N LEU A 73 -32.98 5.61 22.87
CA LEU A 73 -32.87 7.07 22.97
C LEU A 73 -33.06 7.75 21.60
N GLU A 74 -32.57 7.12 20.52
CA GLU A 74 -32.78 7.59 19.14
C GLU A 74 -34.27 7.51 18.75
N THR A 75 -34.94 6.41 19.06
CA THR A 75 -36.38 6.21 18.84
C THR A 75 -37.20 7.23 19.64
N ALA A 76 -36.92 7.40 20.93
CA ALA A 76 -37.60 8.36 21.79
C ALA A 76 -37.47 9.80 21.27
N ARG A 77 -36.25 10.24 20.91
CA ARG A 77 -35.98 11.56 20.31
C ARG A 77 -36.63 11.77 18.94
N SER A 78 -36.78 10.70 18.16
CA SER A 78 -37.43 10.75 16.84
C SER A 78 -38.95 10.91 16.95
N LEU A 79 -39.55 10.28 17.97
CA LEU A 79 -40.97 10.38 18.30
C LEU A 79 -41.32 11.73 18.95
N ASP A 80 -40.43 12.29 19.78
CA ASP A 80 -40.53 13.64 20.35
C ASP A 80 -40.20 14.74 19.32
N HIS A 81 -40.96 14.77 18.22
CA HIS A 81 -40.76 15.73 17.16
C HIS A 81 -41.43 17.08 17.46
N LEU A 82 -40.87 18.18 16.94
CA LEU A 82 -41.35 19.58 17.14
C LEU A 82 -42.85 19.83 16.89
N MET A 83 -43.54 18.93 16.18
CA MET A 83 -44.98 18.99 15.92
C MET A 83 -45.84 18.10 16.84
N VAL A 84 -45.30 17.51 17.93
CA VAL A 84 -46.04 16.57 18.81
C VAL A 84 -47.30 17.22 19.39
N GLU A 85 -47.22 18.42 19.96
CA GLU A 85 -48.41 19.08 20.52
C GLU A 85 -49.44 19.47 19.43
N ALA A 86 -48.98 19.84 18.23
CA ALA A 86 -49.87 20.11 17.09
C ALA A 86 -50.55 18.84 16.57
N TRP A 87 -49.87 17.69 16.63
CA TRP A 87 -50.42 16.39 16.28
C TRP A 87 -51.40 15.89 17.35
N LYS A 88 -51.02 15.95 18.63
CA LYS A 88 -51.85 15.63 19.77
C LYS A 88 -53.16 16.44 19.76
N GLN A 89 -53.09 17.75 19.50
CA GLN A 89 -54.28 18.57 19.31
C GLN A 89 -55.14 18.09 18.13
N ARG A 90 -54.54 17.63 17.02
CA ARG A 90 -55.26 17.04 15.87
C ARG A 90 -55.88 15.68 16.21
N CYS A 91 -55.21 14.85 17.00
CA CYS A 91 -55.72 13.58 17.50
C CYS A 91 -56.89 13.77 18.48
N GLU A 92 -56.76 14.69 19.43
CA GLU A 92 -57.85 15.12 20.35
C GLU A 92 -59.05 15.61 19.54
N THR A 93 -58.80 16.43 18.51
CA THR A 93 -59.81 17.01 17.63
C THR A 93 -60.63 15.96 16.86
N TYR A 94 -59.98 14.95 16.27
CA TYR A 94 -60.63 13.93 15.43
C TYR A 94 -60.86 12.58 16.14
N ALA A 95 -60.73 12.53 17.46
CA ALA A 95 -60.84 11.32 18.28
C ALA A 95 -59.95 10.15 17.81
N TRP A 96 -58.69 10.46 17.45
CA TRP A 96 -57.66 9.47 17.11
C TRP A 96 -57.05 8.86 18.39
N ARG A 97 -56.28 7.76 18.26
CA ARG A 97 -55.57 7.17 19.42
C ARG A 97 -54.59 8.21 19.99
N LEU A 98 -54.75 8.51 21.27
CA LEU A 98 -53.83 9.32 22.05
C LEU A 98 -52.88 8.42 22.87
N THR A 99 -51.75 9.00 23.25
CA THR A 99 -50.72 8.42 24.12
C THR A 99 -50.23 9.50 25.08
N ALA A 100 -49.51 9.13 26.13
CA ALA A 100 -48.72 10.09 26.90
C ALA A 100 -47.54 10.60 26.04
N PRO A 101 -47.05 11.84 26.23
CA PRO A 101 -45.81 12.26 25.58
C PRO A 101 -44.63 11.35 25.96
N VAL A 102 -43.56 11.39 25.17
CA VAL A 102 -42.29 10.71 25.51
C VAL A 102 -41.75 11.26 26.84
N ASP A 103 -41.26 10.39 27.72
CA ASP A 103 -40.64 10.78 28.98
C ASP A 103 -39.24 11.38 28.75
N THR A 104 -39.21 12.66 28.36
CA THR A 104 -37.99 13.45 28.09
C THR A 104 -37.10 13.59 29.31
N ASP A 105 -37.69 13.59 30.50
CA ASP A 105 -36.99 13.63 31.78
C ASP A 105 -36.17 12.36 31.98
N THR A 106 -36.75 11.19 31.69
CA THR A 106 -36.05 9.90 31.74
C THR A 106 -35.04 9.75 30.60
N VAL A 107 -35.35 10.19 29.38
CA VAL A 107 -34.36 10.28 28.27
C VAL A 107 -33.13 11.09 28.70
N SER A 108 -33.34 12.21 29.39
CA SER A 108 -32.27 13.07 29.89
C SER A 108 -31.47 12.40 31.01
N LYS A 109 -32.14 11.80 32.01
CA LYS A 109 -31.47 11.07 33.12
C LYS A 109 -30.61 9.91 32.61
N ILE A 110 -31.10 9.15 31.63
CA ILE A 110 -30.34 8.05 31.00
C ILE A 110 -29.11 8.61 30.28
N GLN A 111 -29.26 9.68 29.49
CA GLN A 111 -28.12 10.30 28.80
C GLN A 111 -27.08 10.83 29.80
N THR A 112 -27.48 11.55 30.85
CA THR A 112 -26.57 12.04 31.89
C THR A 112 -25.83 10.89 32.59
N ALA A 113 -26.51 9.81 32.95
CA ALA A 113 -25.86 8.65 33.56
C ALA A 113 -24.85 7.91 32.65
N ILE A 114 -25.02 8.04 31.32
CA ILE A 114 -24.06 7.52 30.32
C ILE A 114 -22.87 8.50 30.18
N ASP A 115 -23.13 9.80 30.16
CA ASP A 115 -22.11 10.84 29.98
C ASP A 115 -21.21 11.00 31.23
N GLU A 116 -21.77 10.81 32.43
CA GLU A 116 -21.03 10.84 33.71
C GLU A 116 -20.07 9.64 33.91
N GLN A 117 -20.20 8.58 33.09
CA GLN A 117 -19.40 7.36 33.22
C GLN A 117 -17.92 7.51 32.82
N GLY A 118 -17.53 8.66 32.25
CA GLY A 118 -16.15 8.98 31.89
C GLY A 118 -15.67 8.23 30.64
N ASP A 119 -14.60 7.44 30.74
CA ASP A 119 -14.18 6.56 29.64
C ASP A 119 -15.10 5.33 29.57
N LEU A 120 -16.26 5.54 28.93
CA LEU A 120 -17.24 4.51 28.64
C LEU A 120 -16.64 3.32 27.86
N LYS A 121 -15.61 3.55 27.02
CA LYS A 121 -15.02 2.51 26.18
C LYS A 121 -14.16 1.56 27.00
N ASP A 122 -13.22 2.06 27.79
CA ASP A 122 -12.42 1.22 28.69
C ASP A 122 -13.28 0.59 29.79
N TRP A 123 -14.31 1.31 30.29
CA TRP A 123 -15.27 0.71 31.23
C TRP A 123 -16.03 -0.46 30.60
N LEU A 124 -16.57 -0.34 29.38
CA LEU A 124 -17.25 -1.44 28.69
C LEU A 124 -16.27 -2.62 28.43
N PHE A 125 -15.03 -2.36 28.03
CA PHE A 125 -14.02 -3.42 27.89
C PHE A 125 -13.69 -4.11 29.23
N LYS A 126 -13.74 -3.41 30.37
CA LYS A 126 -13.63 -4.02 31.70
C LYS A 126 -14.83 -4.92 32.02
N GLN A 127 -16.05 -4.52 31.63
CA GLN A 127 -17.23 -5.38 31.78
C GLN A 127 -17.14 -6.63 30.88
N TYR A 128 -16.76 -6.47 29.60
CA TYR A 128 -16.57 -7.58 28.66
C TYR A 128 -15.57 -8.62 29.19
N ARG A 129 -14.38 -8.17 29.61
CA ARG A 129 -13.33 -9.02 30.21
C ARG A 129 -13.81 -9.74 31.48
N THR A 130 -14.81 -9.20 32.19
CA THR A 130 -15.39 -9.83 33.39
C THR A 130 -16.40 -10.91 33.00
N ALA A 131 -17.34 -10.62 32.10
CA ALA A 131 -18.31 -11.59 31.59
C ALA A 131 -17.62 -12.80 30.91
N VAL A 132 -16.58 -12.56 30.09
CA VAL A 132 -15.78 -13.62 29.45
C VAL A 132 -15.12 -14.55 30.49
N ARG A 133 -14.65 -14.02 31.62
CA ARG A 133 -14.05 -14.82 32.71
C ARG A 133 -15.07 -15.67 33.47
N SER A 134 -16.33 -15.24 33.55
CA SER A 134 -17.41 -15.94 34.25
C SER A 134 -17.78 -17.29 33.62
N LYS A 135 -17.51 -17.46 32.31
CA LYS A 135 -17.90 -18.61 31.45
C LYS A 135 -19.40 -18.87 31.31
N LYS A 136 -20.21 -18.61 32.34
CA LYS A 136 -21.69 -18.74 32.31
C LYS A 136 -22.40 -17.54 31.68
N GLU A 137 -21.65 -16.50 31.33
CA GLU A 137 -22.16 -15.21 30.82
C GLU A 137 -21.80 -15.01 29.34
N SER A 138 -21.78 -16.07 28.52
CA SER A 138 -21.40 -15.99 27.09
C SER A 138 -22.29 -15.02 26.30
N GLY A 139 -23.61 -15.11 26.43
CA GLY A 139 -24.56 -14.18 25.81
C GLY A 139 -24.44 -12.74 26.34
N ARG A 140 -24.10 -12.54 27.61
CA ARG A 140 -23.86 -11.20 28.18
C ARG A 140 -22.55 -10.61 27.66
N ALA A 141 -21.50 -11.43 27.51
CA ALA A 141 -20.25 -11.03 26.86
C ALA A 141 -20.46 -10.63 25.39
N TYR A 142 -21.27 -11.39 24.64
CA TYR A 142 -21.69 -11.04 23.28
C TYR A 142 -22.35 -9.65 23.22
N GLN A 143 -23.38 -9.43 24.05
CA GLN A 143 -24.11 -8.16 24.11
C GLN A 143 -23.22 -6.96 24.46
N ILE A 144 -22.21 -7.13 25.34
CA ILE A 144 -21.27 -6.05 25.69
C ILE A 144 -20.33 -5.74 24.52
N ILE A 145 -19.81 -6.73 23.80
CA ILE A 145 -18.86 -6.46 22.70
C ILE A 145 -19.59 -5.93 21.45
N GLU A 146 -20.85 -6.32 21.23
CA GLU A 146 -21.74 -5.73 20.22
C GLU A 146 -22.02 -4.24 20.52
N LEU A 147 -22.38 -3.91 21.78
CA LEU A 147 -22.51 -2.51 22.24
C LEU A 147 -21.22 -1.69 22.04
N ILE A 148 -20.03 -2.29 22.20
CA ILE A 148 -18.75 -1.61 21.94
C ILE A 148 -18.57 -1.36 20.44
N ALA A 149 -18.84 -2.35 19.57
CA ALA A 149 -18.70 -2.19 18.13
C ALA A 149 -19.69 -1.15 17.57
N ASP A 150 -20.94 -1.14 18.04
CA ASP A 150 -21.97 -0.20 17.61
C ASP A 150 -21.68 1.25 18.03
N ARG A 151 -21.12 1.46 19.24
CA ARG A 151 -20.79 2.79 19.75
C ARG A 151 -19.39 3.28 19.32
N PHE A 152 -18.50 2.37 18.94
CA PHE A 152 -17.14 2.68 18.51
C PHE A 152 -16.75 1.93 17.21
N PRO A 153 -17.44 2.18 16.08
CA PRO A 153 -17.28 1.41 14.84
C PRO A 153 -15.87 1.48 14.23
N GLU A 154 -15.09 2.51 14.55
CA GLU A 154 -13.68 2.61 14.14
C GLU A 154 -12.78 1.55 14.83
N ASP A 155 -13.24 0.87 15.89
CA ASP A 155 -12.52 -0.20 16.56
C ASP A 155 -12.63 -1.52 15.78
N ALA A 156 -11.57 -1.87 15.05
CA ALA A 156 -11.48 -3.13 14.30
C ALA A 156 -11.49 -4.36 15.24
N ASN A 157 -10.80 -4.29 16.37
CA ASN A 157 -10.70 -5.41 17.32
C ASN A 157 -12.08 -5.74 17.93
N ALA A 158 -12.89 -4.72 18.23
CA ALA A 158 -14.25 -4.92 18.70
C ALA A 158 -15.13 -5.61 17.64
N ARG A 159 -14.99 -5.24 16.35
CA ARG A 159 -15.74 -5.87 15.24
C ARG A 159 -15.30 -7.32 15.00
N GLU A 160 -14.01 -7.62 15.10
CA GLU A 160 -13.50 -8.98 14.98
C GLU A 160 -13.96 -9.87 16.16
N GLU A 161 -13.90 -9.36 17.39
CA GLU A 161 -14.43 -10.07 18.57
C GLU A 161 -15.97 -10.25 18.51
N VAL A 162 -16.74 -9.28 17.99
CA VAL A 162 -18.18 -9.45 17.71
C VAL A 162 -18.40 -10.58 16.73
N ALA A 163 -17.69 -10.62 15.60
CA ALA A 163 -17.86 -11.67 14.59
C ALA A 163 -17.54 -13.06 15.16
N ALA A 164 -16.42 -13.19 15.89
CA ALA A 164 -16.03 -14.43 16.56
C ALA A 164 -17.05 -14.86 17.64
N LYS A 165 -17.58 -13.91 18.42
CA LYS A 165 -18.62 -14.22 19.43
C LYS A 165 -19.97 -14.55 18.79
N ARG A 166 -20.34 -13.90 17.70
CA ARG A 166 -21.57 -14.18 16.93
C ARG A 166 -21.56 -15.62 16.43
N ALA A 167 -20.48 -16.03 15.77
CA ALA A 167 -20.28 -17.41 15.32
C ALA A 167 -20.39 -18.40 16.50
N GLN A 168 -19.67 -18.15 17.59
CA GLN A 168 -19.73 -19.01 18.79
C GLN A 168 -21.15 -19.14 19.37
N MET A 169 -21.95 -18.06 19.36
CA MET A 169 -23.33 -18.11 19.88
C MET A 169 -24.32 -18.73 18.89
N VAL A 170 -24.09 -18.66 17.58
CA VAL A 170 -24.88 -19.42 16.59
C VAL A 170 -24.60 -20.92 16.69
N GLU A 171 -23.34 -21.32 16.87
CA GLU A 171 -22.96 -22.71 17.17
C GLU A 171 -23.57 -23.21 18.49
N GLN A 172 -23.51 -22.41 19.56
CA GLN A 172 -24.14 -22.75 20.84
C GLN A 172 -25.66 -22.85 20.72
N ALA A 173 -26.31 -21.98 19.95
CA ALA A 173 -27.75 -22.03 19.71
C ALA A 173 -28.16 -23.30 18.95
N ALA A 174 -27.42 -23.70 17.90
CA ALA A 174 -27.66 -24.93 17.16
C ALA A 174 -27.50 -26.17 18.06
N ALA A 175 -26.44 -26.21 18.88
CA ALA A 175 -26.22 -27.28 19.85
C ALA A 175 -27.34 -27.38 20.88
N GLU A 176 -27.75 -26.28 21.53
CA GLU A 176 -28.82 -26.31 22.54
C GLU A 176 -30.21 -26.60 21.95
N VAL A 177 -30.50 -26.17 20.71
CA VAL A 177 -31.74 -26.54 20.01
C VAL A 177 -31.76 -28.03 19.66
N LYS A 178 -30.62 -28.59 19.26
CA LYS A 178 -30.48 -30.03 19.05
C LYS A 178 -30.61 -30.81 20.36
N ASP A 179 -29.94 -30.39 21.42
CA ASP A 179 -30.04 -31.02 22.74
C ASP A 179 -31.48 -30.98 23.30
N ALA A 180 -32.22 -29.89 23.09
CA ALA A 180 -33.64 -29.81 23.42
C ALA A 180 -34.50 -30.76 22.56
N THR A 181 -34.16 -30.93 21.28
CA THR A 181 -34.84 -31.86 20.35
C THR A 181 -34.58 -33.32 20.73
N GLU A 182 -33.36 -33.65 21.17
CA GLU A 182 -32.98 -34.96 21.72
C GLU A 182 -33.41 -35.16 23.19
N GLN A 183 -34.20 -34.23 23.76
CA GLN A 183 -34.71 -34.22 25.14
C GLN A 183 -33.62 -34.21 26.24
N LEU A 184 -32.39 -33.82 25.90
CA LEU A 184 -31.28 -33.64 26.83
C LEU A 184 -31.43 -32.37 27.69
N ILE A 185 -32.30 -31.43 27.27
CA ILE A 185 -32.73 -30.25 28.04
C ILE A 185 -34.25 -30.34 28.30
N PRO A 186 -34.73 -31.08 29.33
CA PRO A 186 -36.17 -31.36 29.51
C PRO A 186 -37.03 -30.16 29.95
N ALA A 187 -36.43 -28.99 30.16
CA ALA A 187 -37.08 -27.81 30.73
C ALA A 187 -37.52 -26.76 29.69
N GLU A 188 -37.05 -26.85 28.45
CA GLU A 188 -37.28 -25.88 27.38
C GLU A 188 -37.56 -26.60 26.08
N THR A 189 -38.47 -26.08 25.25
CA THR A 189 -38.70 -26.62 23.90
C THR A 189 -37.65 -26.09 22.92
N PRO A 190 -37.38 -26.79 21.79
CA PRO A 190 -36.49 -26.30 20.74
C PRO A 190 -36.82 -24.86 20.29
N GLN A 191 -38.11 -24.54 20.16
CA GLN A 191 -38.59 -23.20 19.79
C GLN A 191 -38.30 -22.17 20.89
N ALA A 192 -38.39 -22.53 22.17
CA ALA A 192 -38.04 -21.64 23.28
C ALA A 192 -36.54 -21.35 23.35
N VAL A 193 -35.69 -22.35 23.10
CA VAL A 193 -34.23 -22.17 22.99
C VAL A 193 -33.88 -21.26 21.81
N ALA A 194 -34.47 -21.49 20.63
CA ALA A 194 -34.28 -20.63 19.46
C ALA A 194 -34.69 -19.18 19.77
N HIS A 195 -35.87 -18.96 20.36
CA HIS A 195 -36.34 -17.63 20.76
C HIS A 195 -35.42 -16.95 21.79
N ARG A 196 -34.81 -17.69 22.73
CA ARG A 196 -33.80 -17.12 23.65
C ARG A 196 -32.64 -16.48 22.89
N TYR A 197 -32.08 -17.18 21.90
CA TYR A 197 -30.95 -16.67 21.13
C TYR A 197 -31.34 -15.57 20.13
N MET A 198 -32.54 -15.64 19.53
CA MET A 198 -33.09 -14.52 18.73
C MET A 198 -33.26 -13.24 19.58
N ALA A 199 -33.67 -13.37 20.85
CA ALA A 199 -33.79 -12.25 21.78
C ALA A 199 -32.44 -11.63 22.21
N LEU A 200 -31.31 -12.25 21.84
CA LEU A 200 -29.96 -11.65 21.96
C LEU A 200 -29.54 -10.86 20.71
N GLY A 201 -30.35 -10.84 19.63
CA GLY A 201 -30.02 -10.17 18.36
C GLY A 201 -29.28 -11.05 17.34
N LEU A 202 -29.17 -12.35 17.58
CA LEU A 202 -28.38 -13.26 16.74
C LEU A 202 -29.12 -13.64 15.44
N PRO A 203 -28.45 -13.59 14.26
CA PRO A 203 -29.03 -13.98 12.99
C PRO A 203 -29.01 -15.51 12.82
N LEU A 204 -29.91 -16.21 13.52
CA LEU A 204 -29.98 -17.68 13.51
C LEU A 204 -30.41 -18.27 12.15
N SER A 205 -31.00 -17.44 11.28
CA SER A 205 -31.32 -17.76 9.88
C SER A 205 -30.13 -18.20 9.05
N ASP A 206 -28.94 -17.72 9.40
CA ASP A 206 -27.73 -17.81 8.58
C ASP A 206 -26.95 -19.10 8.91
N SER A 207 -27.44 -19.89 9.88
CA SER A 207 -26.86 -21.16 10.30
C SER A 207 -27.06 -22.26 9.27
N HIS A 208 -26.04 -23.09 9.08
CA HIS A 208 -26.10 -24.28 8.24
C HIS A 208 -26.64 -25.53 8.97
N ASP A 209 -27.03 -25.43 10.25
CA ASP A 209 -27.63 -26.55 10.97
C ASP A 209 -29.10 -26.77 10.58
N SER A 210 -29.40 -27.96 10.06
CA SER A 210 -30.74 -28.34 9.58
C SER A 210 -31.80 -28.40 10.67
N THR A 211 -31.41 -28.68 11.92
CA THR A 211 -32.30 -28.81 13.09
C THR A 211 -32.73 -27.43 13.58
N LEU A 212 -31.79 -26.49 13.62
CA LEU A 212 -32.08 -25.09 13.90
C LEU A 212 -32.95 -24.49 12.79
N ALA A 213 -32.63 -24.76 11.52
CA ALA A 213 -33.41 -24.29 10.38
C ALA A 213 -34.87 -24.82 10.39
N SER A 214 -35.09 -26.12 10.68
CA SER A 214 -36.45 -26.66 10.78
C SER A 214 -37.22 -26.07 11.97
N THR A 215 -36.56 -25.93 13.13
CA THR A 215 -37.18 -25.34 14.34
C THR A 215 -37.61 -23.88 14.10
N LEU A 216 -36.80 -23.10 13.37
CA LEU A 216 -37.13 -21.73 13.00
C LEU A 216 -38.28 -21.67 11.98
N ALA A 217 -38.34 -22.61 11.02
CA ALA A 217 -39.42 -22.71 10.05
C ALA A 217 -40.76 -23.10 10.70
N GLU A 218 -40.75 -24.03 11.67
CA GLU A 218 -41.93 -24.38 12.48
C GLU A 218 -42.43 -23.19 13.29
N ALA A 219 -41.54 -22.51 14.03
CA ALA A 219 -41.90 -21.33 14.82
C ALA A 219 -42.44 -20.18 13.94
N ALA A 220 -41.89 -20.00 12.73
CA ALA A 220 -42.42 -19.07 11.74
C ALA A 220 -43.84 -19.45 11.28
N ALA A 221 -44.08 -20.72 10.97
CA ALA A 221 -45.39 -21.21 10.52
C ALA A 221 -46.47 -21.09 11.62
N GLU A 222 -46.15 -21.43 12.87
CA GLU A 222 -47.06 -21.22 14.01
C GLU A 222 -47.37 -19.73 14.22
N HIS A 223 -46.35 -18.87 14.11
CA HIS A 223 -46.52 -17.43 14.25
C HIS A 223 -47.39 -16.84 13.14
N LEU A 224 -47.15 -17.19 11.87
CA LEU A 224 -47.97 -16.78 10.73
C LEU A 224 -49.42 -17.24 10.88
N LYS A 225 -49.66 -18.48 11.34
CA LYS A 225 -51.00 -19.00 11.64
C LYS A 225 -51.70 -18.15 12.71
N ALA A 226 -51.01 -17.80 13.80
CA ALA A 226 -51.55 -16.94 14.84
C ALA A 226 -51.82 -15.49 14.37
N LEU A 227 -51.17 -15.02 13.31
CA LEU A 227 -51.50 -13.75 12.65
C LEU A 227 -52.71 -13.86 11.71
N ALA A 228 -52.84 -14.96 10.96
CA ALA A 228 -54.02 -15.23 10.13
C ALA A 228 -55.30 -15.38 10.98
N GLU A 229 -55.22 -16.06 12.13
CA GLU A 229 -56.32 -16.16 13.10
C GLU A 229 -56.76 -14.78 13.64
N LYS A 230 -55.81 -13.87 13.92
CA LYS A 230 -56.11 -12.47 14.29
C LYS A 230 -56.78 -11.71 13.15
N ALA A 231 -56.32 -11.87 11.91
CA ALA A 231 -56.90 -11.22 10.75
C ALA A 231 -58.35 -11.68 10.50
N SER A 232 -58.63 -12.99 10.61
CA SER A 232 -60.00 -13.52 10.52
C SER A 232 -60.90 -12.93 11.61
N ALA A 233 -60.43 -12.87 12.86
CA ALA A 233 -61.18 -12.29 13.97
C ALA A 233 -61.50 -10.79 13.80
N VAL A 234 -60.75 -10.05 12.97
CA VAL A 234 -61.08 -8.67 12.55
C VAL A 234 -62.14 -8.69 11.45
N VAL A 235 -61.98 -9.52 10.42
CA VAL A 235 -62.95 -9.69 9.33
C VAL A 235 -64.33 -10.09 9.85
N ASP A 236 -64.39 -11.03 10.79
CA ASP A 236 -65.64 -11.47 11.41
C ASP A 236 -66.34 -10.34 12.17
N LYS A 237 -65.59 -9.53 12.94
CA LYS A 237 -66.13 -8.35 13.64
C LYS A 237 -66.59 -7.22 12.70
N ALA A 238 -66.09 -7.19 11.47
CA ALA A 238 -66.41 -6.16 10.49
C ALA A 238 -67.62 -6.48 9.59
N LYS A 239 -68.29 -7.63 9.83
CA LYS A 239 -69.52 -8.00 9.12
C LYS A 239 -70.66 -7.02 9.44
N ASP A 240 -70.87 -6.73 10.72
CA ASP A 240 -72.02 -5.96 11.22
C ASP A 240 -71.69 -4.46 11.45
N LEU A 241 -70.69 -3.95 10.73
CA LEU A 241 -70.09 -2.63 10.95
C LEU A 241 -71.06 -1.46 10.72
N GLU A 242 -72.04 -1.63 9.83
CA GLU A 242 -73.00 -0.59 9.45
C GLU A 242 -74.22 -0.52 10.41
N GLU A 243 -74.53 -1.60 11.12
CA GLU A 243 -75.68 -1.69 12.05
C GLU A 243 -75.29 -1.51 13.52
N SER A 244 -74.12 -2.03 13.92
CA SER A 244 -73.71 -2.12 15.34
C SER A 244 -73.37 -0.80 16.02
N GLY A 245 -73.14 0.28 15.25
CA GLY A 245 -72.74 1.61 15.74
C GLY A 245 -71.34 1.69 16.36
N ASN A 246 -70.74 0.57 16.78
CA ASN A 246 -69.47 0.49 17.50
C ASN A 246 -68.25 0.32 16.58
N TRP A 247 -68.22 1.09 15.48
CA TRP A 247 -67.15 1.04 14.47
C TRP A 247 -65.75 1.29 15.05
N GLN A 248 -65.66 2.06 16.14
CA GLN A 248 -64.39 2.40 16.80
C GLN A 248 -63.70 1.20 17.46
N GLU A 249 -64.44 0.19 17.93
CA GLU A 249 -63.83 -1.05 18.45
C GLU A 249 -63.27 -1.92 17.34
N VAL A 250 -64.03 -2.09 16.25
CA VAL A 250 -63.58 -2.84 15.07
C VAL A 250 -62.39 -2.15 14.43
N GLU A 251 -62.38 -0.83 14.39
CA GLU A 251 -61.25 -0.03 13.92
C GLU A 251 -59.98 -0.23 14.76
N ARG A 252 -60.09 -0.18 16.10
CA ARG A 252 -58.94 -0.44 16.98
C ARG A 252 -58.39 -1.85 16.78
N ALA A 253 -59.26 -2.84 16.59
CA ALA A 253 -58.86 -4.21 16.27
C ALA A 253 -58.19 -4.32 14.89
N TYR A 254 -58.73 -3.65 13.87
CA TYR A 254 -58.16 -3.57 12.54
C TYR A 254 -56.78 -2.93 12.54
N LEU A 255 -56.62 -1.73 13.12
CA LEU A 255 -55.34 -1.01 13.16
C LEU A 255 -54.27 -1.77 13.98
N ALA A 256 -54.66 -2.44 15.06
CA ALA A 256 -53.76 -3.30 15.82
C ALA A 256 -53.30 -4.53 15.00
N CYS A 257 -54.20 -5.14 14.24
CA CYS A 257 -53.88 -6.28 13.39
C CYS A 257 -53.03 -5.87 12.18
N ASP A 258 -53.38 -4.78 11.48
CA ASP A 258 -52.66 -4.23 10.33
C ASP A 258 -51.22 -3.82 10.69
N TYR A 259 -51.02 -3.17 11.85
CA TYR A 259 -49.68 -2.87 12.37
C TYR A 259 -48.88 -4.12 12.73
N THR A 260 -49.53 -5.14 13.30
CA THR A 260 -48.87 -6.41 13.62
C THR A 260 -48.46 -7.15 12.33
N LEU A 261 -49.35 -7.20 11.33
CA LEU A 261 -49.05 -7.79 10.02
C LEU A 261 -47.91 -7.05 9.30
N ALA A 262 -47.82 -5.73 9.45
CA ALA A 262 -46.70 -4.94 8.91
C ALA A 262 -45.36 -5.23 9.62
N ILE A 263 -45.32 -5.22 10.97
CA ILE A 263 -44.09 -5.50 11.76
C ILE A 263 -43.56 -6.93 11.58
N HIS A 264 -44.40 -7.84 11.11
CA HIS A 264 -44.01 -9.22 10.85
C HIS A 264 -43.97 -9.57 9.36
N GLU A 265 -44.10 -8.58 8.48
CA GLU A 265 -44.07 -8.69 7.00
C GLU A 265 -45.15 -9.68 6.43
N ALA A 266 -46.05 -10.16 7.29
CA ALA A 266 -46.91 -11.32 7.11
C ALA A 266 -48.16 -11.06 6.25
N ARG A 267 -48.39 -9.83 5.78
CA ARG A 267 -49.50 -9.50 4.87
C ARG A 267 -49.39 -10.27 3.54
N GLY A 268 -48.15 -10.55 3.10
CA GLY A 268 -47.85 -11.38 1.92
C GLY A 268 -48.18 -12.86 2.09
N GLU A 269 -48.26 -13.34 3.33
CA GLU A 269 -48.45 -14.76 3.69
C GLU A 269 -49.92 -15.12 4.01
N LEU A 270 -50.81 -14.13 4.12
CA LEU A 270 -52.25 -14.37 4.27
C LEU A 270 -52.83 -14.98 3.00
N SER A 271 -53.76 -15.93 3.12
CA SER A 271 -54.49 -16.46 1.95
C SER A 271 -55.23 -15.34 1.20
N PRO A 272 -55.40 -15.44 -0.14
CA PRO A 272 -56.02 -14.39 -0.95
C PRO A 272 -57.39 -13.95 -0.42
N ASP A 273 -58.30 -14.91 -0.17
CA ASP A 273 -59.65 -14.64 0.33
C ASP A 273 -59.66 -13.85 1.65
N LEU A 274 -58.73 -14.18 2.55
CA LEU A 274 -58.61 -13.51 3.85
C LEU A 274 -57.99 -12.11 3.71
N ARG A 275 -57.03 -11.94 2.80
CA ARG A 275 -56.40 -10.66 2.48
C ARG A 275 -57.40 -9.69 1.87
N ASP A 276 -58.15 -10.13 0.86
CA ASP A 276 -59.17 -9.33 0.19
C ASP A 276 -60.31 -8.95 1.16
N ALA A 277 -60.73 -9.89 2.02
CA ALA A 277 -61.72 -9.60 3.07
C ALA A 277 -61.18 -8.57 4.09
N PHE A 278 -59.90 -8.63 4.46
CA PHE A 278 -59.25 -7.67 5.36
C PHE A 278 -59.10 -6.27 4.72
N GLU A 279 -58.85 -6.18 3.42
CA GLU A 279 -58.83 -4.89 2.68
C GLU A 279 -60.25 -4.31 2.47
N GLN A 280 -61.29 -5.14 2.41
CA GLN A 280 -62.67 -4.68 2.48
C GLN A 280 -63.02 -4.06 3.85
N VAL A 281 -62.47 -4.57 4.97
CA VAL A 281 -62.64 -3.93 6.30
C VAL A 281 -62.08 -2.51 6.29
N ALA A 282 -60.87 -2.31 5.76
CA ALA A 282 -60.25 -1.00 5.61
C ALA A 282 -61.13 -0.03 4.80
N THR A 283 -61.69 -0.52 3.68
CA THR A 283 -62.56 0.26 2.80
C THR A 283 -63.84 0.71 3.51
N ARG A 284 -64.49 -0.18 4.28
CA ARG A 284 -65.70 0.15 5.06
C ARG A 284 -65.41 1.16 6.17
N LEU A 285 -64.34 0.93 6.94
CA LEU A 285 -63.89 1.83 8.01
C LEU A 285 -63.55 3.23 7.48
N SER A 286 -62.87 3.32 6.33
CA SER A 286 -62.49 4.60 5.73
C SER A 286 -63.71 5.47 5.39
N ARG A 287 -64.78 4.89 4.82
CA ARG A 287 -66.04 5.61 4.53
C ARG A 287 -66.70 6.16 5.79
N ILE A 288 -66.81 5.34 6.83
CA ILE A 288 -67.41 5.74 8.12
C ILE A 288 -66.58 6.87 8.76
N ARG A 289 -65.25 6.73 8.73
CA ARG A 289 -64.33 7.72 9.31
C ARG A 289 -64.32 9.05 8.56
N ALA A 290 -64.33 9.04 7.23
CA ALA A 290 -64.40 10.24 6.40
C ALA A 290 -65.67 11.07 6.71
N LYS A 291 -66.83 10.40 6.83
CA LYS A 291 -68.10 11.03 7.24
C LYS A 291 -68.02 11.66 8.64
N TYR A 292 -67.35 11.00 9.58
CA TYR A 292 -67.17 11.51 10.94
C TYR A 292 -66.26 12.76 10.98
N GLU A 293 -65.06 12.68 10.40
CA GLU A 293 -64.06 13.76 10.44
C GLU A 293 -64.42 14.99 9.62
N SER A 294 -65.13 14.79 8.49
CA SER A 294 -65.72 15.87 7.71
C SER A 294 -66.64 16.75 8.56
N SER A 295 -67.48 16.14 9.40
CA SER A 295 -68.40 16.87 10.29
C SER A 295 -67.67 17.70 11.36
N ILE A 296 -66.48 17.27 11.78
CA ILE A 296 -65.62 17.95 12.76
C ILE A 296 -64.89 19.13 12.09
N SER A 297 -64.29 18.89 10.92
CA SER A 297 -63.54 19.89 10.13
C SER A 297 -64.36 21.16 9.86
N ILE A 298 -65.65 20.98 9.54
CA ILE A 298 -66.60 22.07 9.29
C ILE A 298 -66.83 22.90 10.57
N ARG A 299 -67.12 22.28 11.73
CA ARG A 299 -67.32 22.99 13.02
C ARG A 299 -66.10 23.81 13.44
N LEU A 300 -64.89 23.30 13.17
CA LEU A 300 -63.64 24.03 13.44
C LEU A 300 -63.48 25.26 12.54
N ALA A 301 -63.69 25.13 11.23
CA ALA A 301 -63.56 26.25 10.30
C ALA A 301 -64.61 27.36 10.57
N ILE A 302 -65.79 26.98 11.08
CA ILE A 302 -66.80 27.91 11.61
C ILE A 302 -66.25 28.69 12.82
N ALA A 303 -65.61 28.02 13.78
CA ALA A 303 -65.01 28.64 14.96
C ALA A 303 -63.79 29.52 14.63
N GLU A 304 -62.90 29.08 13.73
CA GLU A 304 -61.73 29.86 13.25
C GLU A 304 -62.14 31.19 12.61
N ILE A 305 -63.28 31.21 11.93
CA ILE A 305 -63.86 32.41 11.37
C ILE A 305 -64.43 33.29 12.48
N ARG A 306 -65.28 32.76 13.37
CA ARG A 306 -66.00 33.54 14.40
C ARG A 306 -65.09 34.15 15.48
N ASN A 307 -64.12 33.41 16.02
CA ASN A 307 -63.46 33.81 17.28
C ASN A 307 -62.23 34.72 17.08
N GLY A 308 -61.59 34.72 15.92
CA GLY A 308 -60.65 35.76 15.47
C GLY A 308 -59.26 35.86 16.15
N LYS A 309 -59.14 35.61 17.46
CA LYS A 309 -57.92 35.72 18.29
C LYS A 309 -57.78 34.51 19.24
N GLU A 310 -56.84 33.59 18.99
CA GLU A 310 -56.34 32.71 20.06
C GLU A 310 -54.96 32.11 19.75
N ASN A 311 -54.68 31.77 18.48
CA ASN A 311 -53.36 31.27 18.08
C ASN A 311 -52.27 32.35 18.26
N LYS A 312 -51.24 32.03 19.05
CA LYS A 312 -50.06 32.87 19.35
C LYS A 312 -49.14 33.04 18.13
N GLY A 313 -49.59 33.74 17.09
CA GLY A 313 -48.81 33.94 15.86
C GLY A 313 -49.43 34.94 14.87
N LYS A 314 -48.71 35.23 13.76
CA LYS A 314 -49.14 36.22 12.76
C LYS A 314 -50.53 35.85 12.16
N PRO A 315 -51.54 36.75 12.23
CA PRO A 315 -52.93 36.40 11.95
C PRO A 315 -53.15 36.01 10.48
N VAL A 316 -53.88 34.91 10.25
CA VAL A 316 -54.28 34.43 8.91
C VAL A 316 -55.30 35.40 8.28
N PRO A 317 -55.26 35.67 6.96
CA PRO A 317 -56.22 36.54 6.30
C PRO A 317 -57.61 35.93 6.45
N ILE A 318 -58.59 36.66 6.99
CA ILE A 318 -59.88 36.00 7.26
C ILE A 318 -60.63 35.60 5.96
N ALA A 319 -60.28 36.23 4.82
CA ALA A 319 -60.75 35.81 3.51
C ALA A 319 -60.34 34.36 3.16
N ASN A 320 -59.14 33.93 3.56
CA ASN A 320 -58.66 32.56 3.37
C ASN A 320 -59.43 31.57 4.27
N ARG A 321 -59.86 31.99 5.46
CA ARG A 321 -60.69 31.14 6.36
C ARG A 321 -62.08 30.89 5.75
N VAL A 322 -62.67 31.92 5.13
CA VAL A 322 -63.91 31.78 4.34
C VAL A 322 -63.74 30.86 3.14
N ALA A 323 -62.62 30.95 2.42
CA ALA A 323 -62.32 30.03 1.33
C ALA A 323 -62.22 28.57 1.83
N LYS A 324 -61.55 28.35 2.96
CA LYS A 324 -61.43 27.02 3.59
C LYS A 324 -62.78 26.43 3.99
N LEU A 325 -63.65 27.17 4.66
CA LEU A 325 -64.98 26.65 5.04
C LEU A 325 -65.82 26.28 3.79
N LYS A 326 -65.73 27.05 2.69
CA LYS A 326 -66.37 26.68 1.41
C LYS A 326 -65.81 25.41 0.79
N SER A 327 -64.50 25.19 0.89
CA SER A 327 -63.86 23.96 0.42
C SER A 327 -64.39 22.75 1.17
N LEU A 328 -64.44 22.82 2.51
CA LEU A 328 -64.91 21.74 3.38
C LEU A 328 -66.40 21.44 3.20
N GLU A 329 -67.24 22.49 3.12
CA GLU A 329 -68.69 22.36 2.81
C GLU A 329 -68.91 21.64 1.48
N SER A 330 -68.15 21.99 0.44
CA SER A 330 -68.26 21.32 -0.86
C SER A 330 -67.76 19.88 -0.82
N GLN A 331 -66.64 19.60 -0.13
CA GLN A 331 -66.01 18.29 -0.04
C GLN A 331 -66.90 17.27 0.69
N ALA A 332 -67.58 17.70 1.76
CA ALA A 332 -68.55 16.89 2.50
C ALA A 332 -69.76 16.45 1.66
N LEU A 333 -70.24 17.30 0.74
CA LEU A 333 -71.35 16.99 -0.17
C LEU A 333 -70.92 16.07 -1.32
N LYS A 334 -69.69 16.24 -1.84
CA LYS A 334 -69.12 15.43 -2.93
C LYS A 334 -68.88 13.97 -2.51
N THR A 335 -68.33 13.76 -1.31
CA THR A 335 -68.05 12.45 -0.68
C THR A 335 -69.30 11.64 -0.27
N GLY A 336 -70.47 11.90 -0.88
CA GLY A 336 -71.73 11.19 -0.64
C GLY A 336 -72.33 11.34 0.76
N SER A 337 -71.70 12.13 1.65
CA SER A 337 -72.12 12.22 3.04
C SER A 337 -73.25 13.25 3.22
N GLN A 338 -74.40 12.80 3.74
CA GLN A 338 -75.44 13.73 4.20
C GLN A 338 -74.90 14.54 5.38
N ILE A 339 -74.63 15.84 5.17
CA ILE A 339 -74.26 16.78 6.24
C ILE A 339 -75.43 16.84 7.23
N PRO A 340 -75.21 16.53 8.54
CA PRO A 340 -76.23 16.64 9.58
C PRO A 340 -76.94 18.00 9.59
N GLY A 341 -78.26 17.99 9.84
CA GLY A 341 -79.09 19.20 9.70
C GLY A 341 -78.69 20.36 10.62
N ASP A 342 -78.22 20.05 11.82
CA ASP A 342 -77.67 21.02 12.78
C ASP A 342 -76.41 21.72 12.24
N LEU A 343 -75.51 20.95 11.63
CA LEU A 343 -74.25 21.45 11.09
C LEU A 343 -74.47 22.42 9.91
N GLN A 344 -75.51 22.23 9.11
CA GLN A 344 -75.86 23.14 8.01
C GLN A 344 -76.32 24.53 8.48
N GLU A 345 -76.80 24.67 9.72
CA GLU A 345 -77.15 25.98 10.28
C GLU A 345 -75.91 26.73 10.76
N GLU A 346 -74.94 26.03 11.35
CA GLU A 346 -73.71 26.63 11.87
C GLU A 346 -72.84 27.26 10.75
N ILE A 347 -72.75 26.62 9.58
CA ILE A 347 -71.94 27.08 8.42
C ILE A 347 -72.36 28.50 8.01
N LYS A 348 -73.67 28.70 7.82
CA LYS A 348 -74.27 29.93 7.27
C LYS A 348 -73.87 31.17 8.07
N ALA A 349 -73.79 31.04 9.40
CA ALA A 349 -73.46 32.13 10.30
C ALA A 349 -71.95 32.47 10.37
N ALA A 350 -71.05 31.63 9.85
CA ALA A 350 -69.62 31.92 9.87
C ALA A 350 -69.18 32.92 8.79
N TYR A 351 -69.62 32.73 7.54
CA TYR A 351 -69.10 33.46 6.37
C TYR A 351 -69.15 35.00 6.45
N ALA A 352 -70.00 35.57 7.30
CA ALA A 352 -70.21 37.01 7.45
C ALA A 352 -69.00 37.81 7.99
N PHE A 353 -68.06 37.20 8.72
CA PHE A 353 -67.10 37.93 9.59
C PHE A 353 -65.86 38.54 8.89
N ALA A 354 -65.55 38.16 7.65
CA ALA A 354 -64.18 37.71 7.38
C ALA A 354 -63.44 38.15 6.07
N ARG A 355 -62.81 39.35 6.01
CA ARG A 355 -62.05 39.83 4.80
C ARG A 355 -60.69 40.61 5.11
N ARG A 356 -59.44 39.97 5.30
CA ARG A 356 -58.06 40.53 5.82
C ARG A 356 -56.63 39.97 5.23
N LYS A 357 -55.40 39.84 5.90
CA LYS A 357 -53.94 39.55 5.33
C LYS A 357 -52.79 38.70 6.15
N ARG A 358 -51.52 38.31 5.66
CA ARG A 358 -50.29 37.53 6.30
C ARG A 358 -48.76 37.85 5.81
N VAL A 359 -47.51 37.17 5.83
CA VAL A 359 -46.80 35.77 5.89
C VAL A 359 -45.28 35.48 6.54
N PRO A 360 -44.04 35.20 5.92
CA PRO A 360 -43.04 34.01 6.10
C PRO A 360 -41.40 34.12 6.32
N LEU A 361 -40.48 33.07 6.04
CA LEU A 361 -38.91 32.88 5.82
C LEU A 361 -37.89 32.16 6.90
N TYR A 362 -36.58 31.61 6.88
CA TYR A 362 -35.34 30.98 6.09
C TYR A 362 -34.13 30.42 7.07
N GLY A 363 -32.87 29.75 6.96
CA GLY A 363 -31.79 29.01 6.07
C GLY A 363 -30.32 28.59 6.71
N GLY A 364 -29.31 27.74 6.17
CA GLY A 364 -27.86 27.38 6.73
C GLY A 364 -26.78 26.28 6.11
N ALA A 365 -25.42 26.08 6.53
CA ALA A 365 -24.25 25.11 6.07
C ALA A 365 -22.81 25.07 6.89
N ALA A 366 -21.54 24.43 6.80
CA ALA A 366 -20.60 23.27 6.27
C ALA A 366 -19.01 23.30 6.80
N ALA A 367 -17.79 22.58 6.67
CA ALA A 367 -17.01 21.26 6.26
C ALA A 367 -15.36 21.11 6.60
N ALA A 368 -14.49 20.00 6.39
CA ALA A 368 -12.96 19.77 6.81
C ALA A 368 -11.89 18.65 6.17
N LEU A 369 -10.52 18.46 6.53
CA LEU A 369 -9.33 17.48 6.03
C LEU A 369 -7.88 17.37 6.88
N VAL A 370 -6.61 16.71 6.78
CA VAL A 370 -5.62 15.70 6.01
C VAL A 370 -4.15 15.18 6.67
N ILE A 371 -3.17 14.32 6.09
CA ILE A 371 -2.11 13.23 6.74
C ILE A 371 -0.55 12.62 6.00
N PHE A 372 0.82 11.97 6.44
CA PHE A 372 2.26 10.98 5.92
C PHE A 372 4.15 10.83 6.10
N ALA A 373 5.29 9.79 5.79
CA ALA A 373 7.07 9.50 6.02
C ALA A 373 8.48 8.36 5.43
N GLY A 374 10.01 8.11 5.71
CA GLY A 374 11.44 7.09 5.20
C GLY A 374 13.27 6.74 5.62
N ALA A 375 14.47 5.85 5.10
CA ALA A 375 16.18 5.38 5.50
C ALA A 375 17.72 4.52 4.75
N SER A 376 19.17 4.05 5.17
CA SER A 376 20.69 3.33 4.50
C SER A 376 22.31 2.48 5.04
N PHE A 377 23.71 2.06 4.45
CA PHE A 377 25.08 0.88 4.61
C PHE A 377 26.98 0.72 4.60
N PHE A 378 28.11 -0.36 4.34
CA PHE A 378 29.88 -0.68 4.57
C PHE A 378 31.27 -1.92 4.13
N TYR A 379 32.86 -2.01 4.06
CA TYR A 379 34.24 -3.03 3.42
C TYR A 379 36.05 -3.52 3.79
N LEU A 380 37.30 -4.21 3.09
CA LEU A 380 38.95 -4.97 3.38
C LEU A 380 40.55 -5.39 2.42
N GLN A 381 42.01 -6.01 2.33
CA GLN A 381 43.53 -6.95 2.75
C GLN A 381 45.32 -7.19 2.10
N GLN A 382 46.59 -8.11 2.35
CA GLN A 382 48.24 -8.58 1.68
C GLN A 382 49.86 -9.39 2.29
N LYS A 383 51.36 -9.91 2.03
CA LYS A 383 52.93 -10.40 1.19
C LYS A 383 54.66 -11.09 1.71
N GLU A 384 56.11 -11.71 1.42
CA GLU A 384 57.56 -12.46 0.56
C GLU A 384 59.42 -12.89 0.87
N GLN A 385 60.72 -13.46 0.12
CA GLN A 385 62.38 -14.25 0.39
C GLN A 385 64.13 -14.52 -0.41
N GLU A 386 65.50 -15.27 -0.09
CA GLU A 386 67.08 -16.02 -0.74
C GLU A 386 69.01 -16.12 -0.56
N GLU A 387 70.25 -17.01 -1.05
CA GLU A 387 72.10 -17.10 -1.19
C GLU A 387 73.60 -18.31 -1.14
N ALA A 388 75.14 -18.38 -1.56
CA ALA A 388 76.64 -19.45 -1.53
C ALA A 388 78.53 -19.46 -1.95
N ALA A 389 79.81 -20.38 -1.80
CA ALA A 389 81.61 -20.49 -2.18
C ALA A 389 83.12 -21.69 -2.10
N ALA A 390 84.68 -21.74 -2.46
CA ALA A 390 86.17 -22.80 -2.43
C ALA A 390 88.07 -22.78 -2.80
N ALA A 391 89.35 -23.71 -2.68
CA ALA A 391 91.16 -23.78 -3.01
C ALA A 391 92.68 -24.99 -2.94
N GLN A 392 94.24 -25.01 -3.26
CA GLN A 392 95.74 -26.07 -3.31
C GLN A 392 97.63 -25.88 -3.52
N GLN A 393 99.11 -26.49 -3.63
CA GLN A 393 100.52 -27.65 -3.59
C GLN A 393 102.44 -27.62 -3.88
N ALA A 394 103.72 -28.54 -3.72
CA ALA A 394 105.53 -28.60 -4.01
C ALA A 394 107.05 -29.79 -3.92
N GLU A 395 108.62 -29.79 -4.19
CA GLU A 395 110.11 -30.85 -4.23
C GLU A 395 112.03 -30.76 -4.28
N ALA A 396 113.31 -31.70 -4.32
CA ALA A 396 115.15 -31.70 -4.33
C ALA A 396 116.67 -32.87 -4.52
N LEU A 397 118.26 -32.81 -4.56
CA LEU A 397 119.77 -33.84 -4.78
C LEU A 397 121.62 -34.14 -4.33
N ALA A 398 123.05 -34.39 -4.97
CA ALA A 398 124.64 -35.16 -4.83
C ALA A 398 126.09 -35.16 -3.89
N ALA A 399 127.40 -34.66 -4.14
CA ALA A 399 128.62 -34.57 -3.14
C ALA A 399 129.54 -33.27 -3.00
N LEU A 400 130.60 -33.00 -3.81
CA LEU A 400 131.00 -31.57 -4.04
C LEU A 400 129.89 -30.89 -4.85
N GLN A 401 129.14 -31.70 -5.62
CA GLN A 401 127.75 -31.42 -6.02
C GLN A 401 126.67 -31.88 -5.02
N ALA A 402 126.95 -31.92 -3.71
CA ALA A 402 126.00 -31.81 -2.58
C ALA A 402 126.66 -30.99 -1.48
N THR A 403 127.56 -30.11 -1.90
CA THR A 403 127.81 -28.85 -1.24
C THR A 403 127.46 -27.74 -2.24
N GLU A 404 127.73 -27.89 -3.55
CA GLU A 404 127.01 -27.16 -4.62
C GLU A 404 125.50 -27.47 -4.64
N GLN A 405 125.05 -28.67 -4.23
CA GLN A 405 123.62 -29.04 -4.14
C GLN A 405 123.06 -29.32 -2.73
N SER A 406 123.87 -29.31 -1.66
CA SER A 406 123.31 -28.79 -0.41
C SER A 406 123.17 -27.27 -0.51
N SER A 407 123.89 -26.68 -1.48
CA SER A 407 123.94 -25.28 -1.87
C SER A 407 124.22 -24.36 -0.68
N ASN A 408 124.85 -24.90 0.35
CA ASN A 408 124.93 -24.34 1.70
C ASN A 408 126.31 -23.72 1.85
N THR A 409 126.43 -22.39 1.88
CA THR A 409 127.71 -21.66 1.92
C THR A 409 128.57 -22.03 3.11
N ALA A 410 128.00 -22.37 4.27
CA ALA A 410 128.75 -22.86 5.42
C ALA A 410 129.37 -24.24 5.12
N GLN A 411 128.61 -25.18 4.54
CA GLN A 411 129.13 -26.48 4.11
C GLN A 411 130.02 -26.40 2.86
N VAL A 412 129.84 -25.40 1.99
CA VAL A 412 130.70 -25.14 0.84
C VAL A 412 132.01 -24.52 1.30
N ARG A 413 132.02 -23.62 2.31
CA ARG A 413 133.27 -23.21 2.96
C ARG A 413 133.92 -24.40 3.66
N GLU A 414 133.19 -25.13 4.51
CA GLU A 414 133.71 -26.30 5.22
C GLU A 414 134.21 -27.41 4.26
N ALA A 415 133.61 -27.58 3.08
CA ALA A 415 134.05 -28.52 2.05
C ALA A 415 135.16 -27.96 1.15
N LEU A 416 135.16 -26.65 0.84
CA LEU A 416 136.28 -25.99 0.17
C LEU A 416 137.52 -25.93 1.06
N GLU A 417 137.36 -25.91 2.40
CA GLU A 417 138.41 -26.00 3.43
C GLU A 417 138.84 -27.47 3.65
N SER A 418 137.90 -28.38 3.90
CA SER A 418 138.16 -29.82 4.12
C SER A 418 138.81 -30.47 2.90
N TRP A 419 138.27 -30.19 1.71
CA TRP A 419 138.87 -30.58 0.43
C TRP A 419 139.82 -29.52 -0.12
N GLU A 420 140.19 -28.44 0.61
CA GLU A 420 141.18 -27.45 0.10
C GLU A 420 142.50 -28.14 -0.22
N SER A 421 142.83 -29.12 0.62
CA SER A 421 143.94 -30.05 0.44
C SER A 421 143.90 -30.83 -0.88
N GLN A 422 142.73 -31.12 -1.45
CA GLN A 422 142.58 -31.73 -2.78
C GLN A 422 142.54 -30.69 -3.89
N ILE A 423 141.87 -29.56 -3.64
CA ILE A 423 141.67 -28.46 -4.60
C ILE A 423 142.99 -27.79 -4.95
N ALA A 424 143.84 -27.52 -3.96
CA ALA A 424 145.13 -26.84 -4.14
C ALA A 424 146.19 -27.66 -4.92
N ILE A 425 145.93 -28.96 -5.17
CA ILE A 425 146.75 -29.83 -6.04
C ILE A 425 146.04 -30.24 -7.32
N ALA A 426 144.75 -29.93 -7.48
CA ALA A 426 144.01 -30.26 -8.69
C ALA A 426 144.50 -29.39 -9.87
N GLU A 427 144.63 -29.98 -11.07
CA GLU A 427 145.15 -29.24 -12.22
C GLU A 427 144.27 -28.01 -12.51
N PRO A 428 144.85 -26.84 -12.85
CA PRO A 428 144.06 -25.72 -13.34
C PRO A 428 143.35 -26.14 -14.63
N ASN A 429 142.01 -26.08 -14.62
CA ASN A 429 141.06 -26.62 -15.61
C ASN A 429 140.59 -28.09 -15.42
N SER A 430 140.96 -28.80 -14.35
CA SER A 430 140.32 -30.08 -14.00
C SER A 430 138.88 -29.90 -13.51
N SER A 431 138.01 -30.93 -13.59
CA SER A 431 136.62 -30.79 -13.15
C SER A 431 136.50 -30.43 -11.66
N LEU A 432 137.38 -30.95 -10.80
CA LEU A 432 137.41 -30.62 -9.37
C LEU A 432 137.93 -29.19 -9.11
N ALA A 433 138.98 -28.76 -9.81
CA ALA A 433 139.51 -27.39 -9.69
C ALA A 433 138.52 -26.36 -10.23
N ASN A 434 137.86 -26.66 -11.36
CA ASN A 434 136.77 -25.85 -11.89
C ASN A 434 135.62 -25.81 -10.90
N GLN A 435 135.18 -26.95 -10.35
CA GLN A 435 134.12 -26.96 -9.34
C GLN A 435 134.47 -26.10 -8.13
N ALA A 436 135.73 -26.07 -7.71
CA ALA A 436 136.18 -25.24 -6.59
C ALA A 436 136.40 -23.76 -6.93
N SER A 437 136.82 -23.42 -8.16
CA SER A 437 136.86 -22.03 -8.63
C SER A 437 135.44 -21.49 -8.76
N ILE A 438 134.56 -22.25 -9.41
CA ILE A 438 133.12 -22.00 -9.49
C ILE A 438 132.53 -21.85 -8.09
N LEU A 439 132.85 -22.73 -7.13
CA LEU A 439 132.31 -22.61 -5.76
C LEU A 439 132.89 -21.41 -4.97
N ARG A 440 134.09 -20.92 -5.30
CA ARG A 440 134.63 -19.66 -4.72
C ARG A 440 134.01 -18.42 -5.36
N GLU A 441 133.91 -18.37 -6.68
CA GLU A 441 133.21 -17.32 -7.43
C GLU A 441 131.72 -17.27 -7.07
N TRP A 442 131.10 -18.44 -6.90
CA TRP A 442 129.75 -18.61 -6.38
C TRP A 442 129.65 -18.13 -4.93
N LEU A 443 130.61 -18.40 -4.03
CA LEU A 443 130.58 -17.83 -2.67
C LEU A 443 130.62 -16.28 -2.65
N GLU A 444 131.33 -15.63 -3.57
CA GLU A 444 131.29 -14.17 -3.72
C GLU A 444 129.97 -13.70 -4.35
N LEU A 445 129.48 -14.38 -5.39
CA LEU A 445 128.18 -14.11 -6.02
C LEU A 445 127.02 -14.26 -5.01
N GLN A 446 127.03 -15.30 -4.19
CA GLN A 446 126.05 -15.57 -3.13
C GLN A 446 126.02 -14.44 -2.09
N ALA A 447 127.17 -13.88 -1.72
CA ALA A 447 127.22 -12.73 -0.82
C ALA A 447 126.60 -11.46 -1.47
N SER A 448 126.76 -11.26 -2.78
CA SER A 448 126.10 -10.16 -3.49
C SER A 448 124.59 -10.38 -3.68
N LEU A 449 124.18 -11.63 -3.96
CA LEU A 449 122.78 -12.01 -4.09
C LEU A 449 122.04 -11.97 -2.76
N GLU A 450 122.69 -12.24 -1.61
CA GLU A 450 122.04 -12.13 -0.29
C GLU A 450 121.68 -10.67 0.04
N ASP A 451 122.59 -9.74 -0.27
CA ASP A 451 122.38 -8.30 -0.06
C ASP A 451 121.29 -7.74 -1.01
N GLU A 452 121.25 -8.21 -2.26
CA GLU A 452 120.22 -7.85 -3.24
C GLU A 452 118.84 -8.47 -2.91
N TYR A 453 118.79 -9.75 -2.55
CA TYR A 453 117.58 -10.44 -2.10
C TYR A 453 116.99 -9.79 -0.83
N SER A 454 117.83 -9.47 0.16
CA SER A 454 117.42 -8.78 1.39
C SER A 454 116.83 -7.40 1.11
N LYS A 455 117.45 -6.63 0.20
CA LYS A 455 116.94 -5.34 -0.27
C LYS A 455 115.57 -5.48 -0.95
N ASP A 456 115.41 -6.45 -1.84
CA ASP A 456 114.19 -6.61 -2.63
C ASP A 456 113.04 -7.21 -1.80
N VAL A 457 113.32 -8.06 -0.82
CA VAL A 457 112.34 -8.48 0.20
C VAL A 457 111.87 -7.26 1.02
N ALA A 458 112.75 -6.30 1.32
CA ALA A 458 112.37 -5.06 1.99
C ALA A 458 111.58 -4.09 1.09
N ASP A 459 111.74 -4.13 -0.23
CA ASP A 459 110.90 -3.38 -1.18
C ASP A 459 109.53 -4.06 -1.40
N LEU A 460 109.47 -5.40 -1.45
CA LEU A 460 108.21 -6.14 -1.38
C LEU A 460 107.47 -5.86 -0.06
N GLN A 461 108.19 -5.76 1.06
CA GLN A 461 107.60 -5.41 2.35
C GLN A 461 106.90 -4.04 2.30
N LYS A 462 107.47 -3.04 1.64
CA LYS A 462 106.83 -1.72 1.45
C LYS A 462 105.56 -1.82 0.61
N LEU A 463 105.59 -2.55 -0.50
CA LEU A 463 104.43 -2.73 -1.38
C LEU A 463 103.32 -3.54 -0.70
N ALA A 464 103.62 -4.70 -0.12
CA ALA A 464 102.63 -5.58 0.50
C ALA A 464 102.03 -5.00 1.81
N SER A 465 102.82 -4.22 2.56
CA SER A 465 102.35 -3.54 3.78
C SER A 465 101.62 -2.22 3.50
N SER A 466 101.62 -1.73 2.26
CA SER A 466 100.87 -0.53 1.85
C SER A 466 99.35 -0.70 2.10
N PRO A 467 98.61 0.38 2.39
CA PRO A 467 97.14 0.36 2.31
C PRO A 467 96.65 -0.09 0.93
N ASP A 468 97.38 0.30 -0.13
CA ASP A 468 96.99 0.13 -1.53
C ASP A 468 97.55 -1.19 -2.12
N SER A 469 97.88 -2.17 -1.27
CA SER A 469 98.58 -3.38 -1.71
C SER A 469 97.75 -4.31 -2.60
N LEU A 470 96.41 -4.16 -2.64
CA LEU A 470 95.56 -4.85 -3.61
C LEU A 470 95.57 -4.18 -5.01
N GLU A 471 95.74 -2.85 -5.09
CA GLU A 471 95.89 -2.16 -6.39
C GLU A 471 97.28 -2.39 -7.00
N ASN A 472 98.30 -2.54 -6.14
CA ASN A 472 99.66 -2.89 -6.54
C ASN A 472 99.85 -4.40 -6.80
N ALA A 473 98.77 -5.19 -6.85
CA ALA A 473 98.80 -6.65 -7.04
C ALA A 473 99.71 -7.12 -8.21
N PRO A 474 99.70 -6.52 -9.42
CA PRO A 474 100.59 -6.97 -10.50
C PRO A 474 102.08 -6.73 -10.19
N ALA A 475 102.39 -5.62 -9.50
CA ALA A 475 103.77 -5.31 -9.11
C ALA A 475 104.24 -6.21 -7.95
N ILE A 476 103.36 -6.54 -7.01
CA ILE A 476 103.63 -7.48 -5.92
C ILE A 476 103.79 -8.90 -6.47
N GLU A 477 102.97 -9.34 -7.42
CA GLU A 477 103.05 -10.68 -8.00
C GLU A 477 104.26 -10.85 -8.93
N VAL A 478 104.65 -9.81 -9.67
CA VAL A 478 105.94 -9.78 -10.39
C VAL A 478 107.11 -9.78 -9.41
N LEU A 479 107.20 -8.83 -8.47
CA LEU A 479 108.33 -8.76 -7.54
C LEU A 479 108.41 -10.01 -6.64
N ALA A 480 107.29 -10.64 -6.28
CA ALA A 480 107.26 -11.91 -5.54
C ALA A 480 107.53 -13.14 -6.41
N LYS A 481 107.43 -13.06 -7.74
CA LYS A 481 107.93 -14.09 -8.65
C LYS A 481 109.43 -13.93 -8.81
N ASP A 482 109.88 -12.71 -9.08
CA ASP A 482 111.29 -12.38 -9.29
C ASP A 482 112.11 -12.64 -8.01
N LEU A 483 111.55 -12.36 -6.82
CA LEU A 483 112.13 -12.78 -5.53
C LEU A 483 112.16 -14.30 -5.31
N ARG A 484 111.19 -15.07 -5.83
CA ARG A 484 111.24 -16.54 -5.75
C ARG A 484 112.28 -17.12 -6.72
N GLU A 485 112.49 -16.46 -7.85
CA GLU A 485 113.53 -16.80 -8.82
C GLU A 485 114.93 -16.47 -8.24
N ALA A 486 115.13 -15.24 -7.76
CA ALA A 486 116.35 -14.85 -7.04
C ALA A 486 116.61 -15.69 -5.78
N ARG A 487 115.56 -16.14 -5.07
CA ARG A 487 115.71 -17.07 -3.94
C ARG A 487 116.16 -18.47 -4.37
N GLY A 488 115.78 -18.90 -5.58
CA GLY A 488 116.26 -20.13 -6.20
C GLY A 488 117.73 -20.05 -6.60
N ASP A 489 118.21 -18.86 -6.97
CA ASP A 489 119.63 -18.59 -7.22
C ASP A 489 120.44 -18.41 -5.91
N LEU A 490 119.78 -18.15 -4.77
CA LEU A 490 120.42 -17.99 -3.46
C LEU A 490 120.59 -19.33 -2.70
N ALA A 491 121.71 -19.44 -1.97
CA ALA A 491 122.07 -20.55 -1.09
C ALA A 491 121.02 -20.81 0.02
N PRO A 492 120.61 -22.07 0.30
CA PRO A 492 119.60 -22.38 1.32
C PRO A 492 120.04 -22.16 2.78
N ASP A 493 121.32 -21.89 3.03
CA ASP A 493 121.78 -21.52 4.38
C ASP A 493 121.74 -20.01 4.66
N LEU A 494 121.85 -19.19 3.61
CA LEU A 494 121.74 -17.74 3.58
C LEU A 494 120.27 -17.27 3.45
N GLY A 495 120.01 -15.98 3.69
CA GLY A 495 118.71 -15.34 3.51
C GLY A 495 117.55 -15.87 4.35
N LYS A 496 117.80 -16.69 5.38
CA LYS A 496 116.75 -17.40 6.13
C LYS A 496 115.80 -16.51 6.93
N GLU A 497 116.26 -15.34 7.39
CA GLU A 497 115.39 -14.39 8.10
C GLU A 497 114.47 -13.67 7.12
N GLU A 498 114.97 -13.41 5.92
CA GLU A 498 114.32 -12.80 4.77
C GLU A 498 113.29 -13.75 4.15
N ASP A 499 113.58 -15.06 4.10
CA ASP A 499 112.61 -16.10 3.74
C ASP A 499 111.41 -16.11 4.68
N ALA A 500 111.64 -16.01 6.00
CA ALA A 500 110.58 -15.98 6.99
C ALA A 500 109.73 -14.69 6.86
N LYS A 501 110.36 -13.55 6.54
CA LYS A 501 109.68 -12.28 6.24
C LYS A 501 108.86 -12.39 4.95
N LEU A 502 109.45 -12.89 3.87
CA LEU A 502 108.82 -13.09 2.56
C LEU A 502 107.61 -14.03 2.64
N ALA A 503 107.77 -15.19 3.29
CA ALA A 503 106.68 -16.15 3.48
C ALA A 503 105.53 -15.56 4.30
N ALA A 504 105.81 -14.78 5.35
CA ALA A 504 104.79 -14.11 6.16
C ALA A 504 104.06 -13.01 5.37
N LEU A 505 104.79 -12.20 4.59
CA LEU A 505 104.23 -11.14 3.75
C LEU A 505 103.33 -11.70 2.65
N LEU A 506 103.76 -12.76 1.98
CA LEU A 506 102.98 -13.43 0.94
C LEU A 506 101.76 -14.16 1.51
N ALA A 507 101.86 -14.76 2.69
CA ALA A 507 100.72 -15.37 3.36
C ALA A 507 99.67 -14.33 3.80
N ASP A 508 100.07 -13.15 4.30
CA ASP A 508 99.11 -12.08 4.63
C ASP A 508 98.54 -11.41 3.37
N TYR A 509 99.33 -11.20 2.31
CA TYR A 509 98.83 -10.71 1.01
C TYR A 509 97.80 -11.68 0.40
N GLN A 510 98.10 -12.99 0.31
CA GLN A 510 97.16 -14.00 -0.19
C GLN A 510 95.88 -14.06 0.66
N LYS A 511 96.01 -13.90 1.98
CA LYS A 511 94.87 -13.84 2.91
C LYS A 511 94.02 -12.57 2.70
N ARG A 512 94.63 -11.41 2.40
CA ARG A 512 93.91 -10.18 2.02
C ARG A 512 93.22 -10.34 0.66
N GLN A 513 93.90 -10.90 -0.33
CA GLN A 513 93.36 -11.17 -1.67
C GLN A 513 92.16 -12.14 -1.61
N ALA A 514 92.27 -13.21 -0.81
CA ALA A 514 91.17 -14.15 -0.57
C ALA A 514 90.00 -13.50 0.20
N ALA A 515 90.28 -12.65 1.19
CA ALA A 515 89.26 -11.92 1.94
C ALA A 515 88.52 -10.88 1.08
N ALA A 516 89.23 -10.20 0.17
CA ALA A 516 88.63 -9.29 -0.82
C ALA A 516 87.71 -10.07 -1.78
N LEU A 517 88.21 -11.13 -2.40
CA LEU A 517 87.39 -12.00 -3.28
C LEU A 517 86.18 -12.62 -2.55
N GLU A 518 86.28 -12.91 -1.25
CA GLU A 518 85.11 -13.33 -0.47
C GLU A 518 84.15 -12.17 -0.18
N GLN A 519 84.65 -10.97 0.09
CA GLN A 519 83.84 -9.76 0.26
C GLN A 519 83.08 -9.41 -1.02
N ASP A 520 83.72 -9.44 -2.18
CA ASP A 520 83.11 -9.12 -3.49
C ASP A 520 82.05 -10.17 -3.88
N ARG A 521 82.30 -11.45 -3.57
CA ARG A 521 81.30 -12.53 -3.72
C ARG A 521 80.10 -12.34 -2.77
N ARG A 522 80.34 -11.89 -1.53
CA ARG A 522 79.28 -11.53 -0.56
C ARG A 522 78.50 -10.30 -1.01
N GLU A 523 79.16 -9.29 -1.60
CA GLU A 523 78.55 -8.08 -2.18
C GLU A 523 77.62 -8.45 -3.35
N LEU A 524 78.10 -9.27 -4.29
CA LEU A 524 77.32 -9.78 -5.43
C LEU A 524 76.08 -10.56 -4.97
N ALA A 525 76.25 -11.50 -4.02
CA ALA A 525 75.13 -12.25 -3.45
C ALA A 525 74.14 -11.36 -2.66
N ARG A 526 74.63 -10.31 -1.97
CA ARG A 526 73.80 -9.31 -1.30
C ARG A 526 72.95 -8.54 -2.32
N VAL A 527 73.55 -8.05 -3.40
CA VAL A 527 72.86 -7.29 -4.46
C VAL A 527 71.87 -8.18 -5.22
N GLU A 528 72.18 -9.46 -5.48
CA GLU A 528 71.22 -10.41 -6.06
C GLU A 528 70.00 -10.61 -5.16
N ARG A 529 70.21 -10.82 -3.85
CA ARG A 529 69.12 -10.97 -2.88
C ARG A 529 68.30 -9.69 -2.72
N GLU A 530 68.95 -8.52 -2.67
CA GLU A 530 68.28 -7.22 -2.69
C GLU A 530 67.44 -7.03 -3.96
N LEU A 531 67.93 -7.46 -5.13
CA LEU A 531 67.17 -7.43 -6.39
C LEU A 531 65.96 -8.36 -6.36
N ARG A 532 66.09 -9.60 -5.87
CA ARG A 532 64.95 -10.53 -5.69
C ARG A 532 63.87 -9.92 -4.79
N ILE A 533 64.27 -9.28 -3.68
CA ILE A 533 63.36 -8.60 -2.77
C ILE A 533 62.71 -7.38 -3.44
N ALA A 534 63.48 -6.53 -4.13
CA ALA A 534 62.96 -5.35 -4.82
C ALA A 534 61.97 -5.71 -5.94
N ALA A 535 62.29 -6.73 -6.75
CA ALA A 535 61.43 -7.24 -7.79
C ALA A 535 60.12 -7.82 -7.23
N ASN A 536 60.19 -8.67 -6.19
CA ASN A 536 59.00 -9.22 -5.54
C ASN A 536 58.13 -8.13 -4.90
N ASN A 537 58.74 -7.14 -4.24
CA ASN A 537 58.00 -6.00 -3.69
C ASN A 537 57.30 -5.19 -4.81
N ALA A 538 57.97 -4.98 -5.96
CA ALA A 538 57.37 -4.30 -7.11
C ALA A 538 56.21 -5.11 -7.72
N THR A 539 56.32 -6.43 -7.88
CA THR A 539 55.21 -7.27 -8.37
C THR A 539 54.03 -7.32 -7.39
N GLN A 540 54.24 -6.88 -6.16
CA GLN A 540 53.28 -6.90 -5.07
C GLN A 540 52.77 -5.50 -4.66
N ALA A 541 53.20 -4.45 -5.34
CA ALA A 541 52.83 -3.07 -5.06
C ALA A 541 51.30 -2.84 -5.09
N LYS A 542 50.80 -2.01 -4.18
CA LYS A 542 49.35 -1.73 -4.01
C LYS A 542 48.89 -0.45 -4.70
N SER A 543 49.79 0.27 -5.37
CA SER A 543 49.49 1.50 -6.13
C SER A 543 50.55 1.77 -7.19
N ARG A 544 50.22 2.57 -8.22
CA ARG A 544 51.15 2.99 -9.28
C ARG A 544 52.41 3.68 -8.71
N SER A 545 52.25 4.61 -7.77
CA SER A 545 53.39 5.34 -7.17
C SER A 545 54.26 4.47 -6.25
N GLU A 546 53.67 3.47 -5.59
CA GLU A 546 54.45 2.44 -4.89
C GLU A 546 55.21 1.55 -5.88
N PHE A 547 54.57 1.16 -6.99
CA PHE A 547 55.19 0.38 -8.05
C PHE A 547 56.37 1.14 -8.68
N GLU A 548 56.20 2.40 -9.10
CA GLU A 548 57.26 3.22 -9.71
C GLU A 548 58.48 3.37 -8.78
N ARG A 549 58.24 3.60 -7.48
CA ARG A 549 59.31 3.68 -6.47
C ARG A 549 60.07 2.36 -6.32
N LEU A 550 59.36 1.23 -6.38
CA LEU A 550 59.96 -0.11 -6.23
C LEU A 550 60.60 -0.61 -7.53
N GLN A 551 60.06 -0.23 -8.69
CA GLN A 551 60.65 -0.40 -10.02
C GLN A 551 61.98 0.35 -10.08
N GLY A 552 62.04 1.64 -9.74
CA GLY A 552 63.30 2.39 -9.71
C GLY A 552 64.36 1.81 -8.75
N ALA A 553 63.92 1.24 -7.62
CA ALA A 553 64.81 0.51 -6.71
C ALA A 553 65.32 -0.81 -7.32
N ALA A 554 64.47 -1.58 -7.99
CA ALA A 554 64.84 -2.81 -8.69
C ALA A 554 65.75 -2.52 -9.89
N GLU A 555 65.46 -1.50 -10.69
CA GLU A 555 66.28 -1.05 -11.83
C GLU A 555 67.65 -0.55 -11.38
N SER A 556 67.72 0.20 -10.28
CA SER A 556 69.00 0.55 -9.63
C SER A 556 69.80 -0.70 -9.26
N ARG A 557 69.16 -1.73 -8.70
CA ARG A 557 69.83 -3.01 -8.37
C ARG A 557 70.19 -3.84 -9.60
N VAL A 558 69.42 -3.78 -10.69
CA VAL A 558 69.80 -4.32 -12.00
C VAL A 558 71.05 -3.63 -12.53
N GLN A 559 71.16 -2.30 -12.39
CA GLN A 559 72.36 -1.55 -12.79
C GLN A 559 73.58 -1.93 -11.93
N THR A 560 73.44 -1.95 -10.60
CA THR A 560 74.53 -2.37 -9.69
C THR A 560 74.97 -3.80 -9.97
N LEU A 561 74.04 -4.74 -10.17
CA LEU A 561 74.38 -6.14 -10.44
C LEU A 561 75.04 -6.30 -11.83
N ASN A 562 74.58 -5.58 -12.86
CA ASN A 562 75.24 -5.58 -14.16
C ASN A 562 76.67 -5.00 -14.13
N ALA A 563 76.93 -4.01 -13.27
CA ALA A 563 78.26 -3.45 -13.04
C ALA A 563 79.18 -4.46 -12.33
N LEU A 564 78.74 -5.08 -11.23
CA LEU A 564 79.49 -6.15 -10.56
C LEU A 564 79.71 -7.37 -11.46
N LEU A 565 78.82 -7.62 -12.43
CA LEU A 565 78.98 -8.62 -13.49
C LEU A 565 79.83 -8.14 -14.68
N GLN A 566 80.46 -6.96 -14.63
CA GLN A 566 81.55 -6.58 -15.55
C GLN A 566 82.93 -7.02 -15.07
N GLU A 567 83.12 -7.14 -13.76
CA GLU A 567 84.41 -7.47 -13.14
C GLU A 567 84.82 -8.94 -13.36
N ASP A 568 86.12 -9.20 -13.53
CA ASP A 568 86.66 -10.52 -13.88
C ASP A 568 86.36 -11.60 -12.83
N PHE A 569 86.26 -11.25 -11.55
CA PHE A 569 85.93 -12.20 -10.47
C PHE A 569 84.54 -12.84 -10.63
N ALA A 570 83.67 -12.24 -11.45
CA ALA A 570 82.28 -12.62 -11.62
C ALA A 570 81.98 -13.39 -12.92
N ALA A 571 83.00 -13.72 -13.73
CA ALA A 571 82.86 -14.37 -15.03
C ALA A 571 81.98 -15.64 -15.00
N ASP A 572 82.16 -16.52 -14.01
CA ASP A 572 81.38 -17.75 -13.85
C ASP A 572 79.89 -17.47 -13.53
N ARG A 573 79.60 -16.41 -12.76
CA ARG A 573 78.24 -16.02 -12.36
C ARG A 573 77.48 -15.28 -13.48
N ARG A 574 78.18 -14.57 -14.37
CA ARG A 574 77.61 -13.80 -15.50
C ARG A 574 76.66 -14.65 -16.36
N SER A 575 77.06 -15.89 -16.68
CA SER A 575 76.24 -16.81 -17.47
C SER A 575 74.99 -17.31 -16.73
N GLN A 576 75.09 -17.48 -15.41
CA GLN A 576 74.04 -18.02 -14.54
C GLN A 576 72.94 -16.98 -14.22
N LEU A 577 73.33 -15.70 -14.06
CA LEU A 577 72.42 -14.62 -13.66
C LEU A 577 71.77 -13.86 -14.82
N ALA A 578 72.31 -13.95 -16.05
CA ALA A 578 71.71 -13.32 -17.22
C ALA A 578 70.23 -13.73 -17.49
N PRO A 579 69.81 -15.01 -17.33
CA PRO A 579 68.39 -15.39 -17.43
C PRO A 579 67.52 -14.75 -16.34
N PHE A 580 68.02 -14.63 -15.11
CA PHE A 580 67.32 -14.00 -14.00
C PHE A 580 67.11 -12.50 -14.22
N LEU A 581 68.18 -11.77 -14.59
CA LEU A 581 68.11 -10.34 -14.94
C LEU A 581 67.11 -10.07 -16.07
N LYS A 582 67.12 -10.91 -17.12
CA LYS A 582 66.14 -10.83 -18.22
C LYS A 582 64.72 -11.07 -17.73
N SER A 583 64.50 -12.08 -16.89
CA SER A 583 63.19 -12.40 -16.31
C SER A 583 62.63 -11.23 -15.48
N VAL A 584 63.41 -10.67 -14.57
CA VAL A 584 63.00 -9.52 -13.73
C VAL A 584 62.64 -8.31 -14.58
N THR A 585 63.46 -7.98 -15.59
CA THR A 585 63.21 -6.85 -16.51
C THR A 585 61.91 -7.05 -17.31
N GLN A 586 61.64 -8.28 -17.77
CA GLN A 586 60.40 -8.63 -18.46
C GLN A 586 59.18 -8.59 -17.53
N GLN A 587 59.31 -9.02 -16.27
CA GLN A 587 58.24 -8.96 -15.28
C GLN A 587 57.86 -7.51 -14.94
N LEU A 588 58.83 -6.65 -14.66
CA LEU A 588 58.60 -5.22 -14.38
C LEU A 588 57.88 -4.53 -15.53
N SER A 589 58.38 -4.67 -16.77
CA SER A 589 57.74 -4.07 -17.96
C SER A 589 56.33 -4.60 -18.24
N ALA A 590 56.03 -5.86 -17.93
CA ALA A 590 54.69 -6.41 -18.04
C ALA A 590 53.72 -5.81 -16.99
N ILE A 591 54.18 -5.54 -15.78
CA ILE A 591 53.38 -4.89 -14.71
C ILE A 591 53.17 -3.41 -15.02
N GLU A 592 54.20 -2.72 -15.51
CA GLU A 592 54.08 -1.35 -16.02
C GLU A 592 53.02 -1.24 -17.13
N THR A 593 53.04 -2.17 -18.09
CA THR A 593 52.05 -2.25 -19.17
C THR A 593 50.62 -2.46 -18.62
N LYS A 594 50.45 -3.27 -17.56
CA LYS A 594 49.15 -3.44 -16.89
C LYS A 594 48.68 -2.15 -16.22
N TRP A 595 49.56 -1.44 -15.51
CA TRP A 595 49.23 -0.15 -14.90
C TRP A 595 48.81 0.88 -15.94
N ALA A 596 49.58 1.07 -17.01
CA ALA A 596 49.23 2.00 -18.09
C ALA A 596 47.89 1.65 -18.78
N ALA A 597 47.57 0.36 -18.90
CA ALA A 597 46.28 -0.10 -19.41
C ALA A 597 45.12 0.13 -18.42
N LEU A 598 45.37 0.07 -17.11
CA LEU A 598 44.41 0.38 -16.05
C LEU A 598 44.14 1.90 -15.96
N ASP A 599 45.17 2.74 -16.06
CA ASP A 599 45.04 4.20 -16.05
C ASP A 599 44.25 4.70 -17.27
N ASN A 600 44.53 4.14 -18.45
CA ASN A 600 43.72 4.35 -19.66
C ASN A 600 42.27 3.86 -19.46
N ALA A 601 42.06 2.74 -18.76
CA ALA A 601 40.72 2.25 -18.49
C ALA A 601 39.90 3.20 -17.57
N TRP A 602 40.52 3.77 -16.54
CA TRP A 602 39.92 4.82 -15.70
C TRP A 602 39.65 6.12 -16.47
N LEU A 603 40.58 6.55 -17.33
CA LEU A 603 40.41 7.76 -18.14
C LEU A 603 39.25 7.63 -19.14
N GLN A 604 39.08 6.45 -19.75
CA GLN A 604 37.92 6.12 -20.59
C GLN A 604 36.61 6.05 -19.80
N LEU A 605 36.63 5.58 -18.54
CA LEU A 605 35.45 5.57 -17.67
C LEU A 605 34.94 7.00 -17.41
N ALA A 606 35.83 7.93 -17.05
CA ALA A 606 35.49 9.33 -16.79
C ALA A 606 34.96 10.09 -18.03
N GLN A 607 35.30 9.63 -19.23
CA GLN A 607 34.78 10.20 -20.49
C GLN A 607 33.39 9.65 -20.88
N THR A 608 32.91 8.59 -20.21
CA THR A 608 31.72 7.86 -20.62
C THR A 608 30.42 8.53 -20.15
N LYS A 609 29.53 8.84 -21.09
CA LYS A 609 28.24 9.53 -20.85
C LYS A 609 27.00 8.64 -20.89
N GLU A 610 27.17 7.34 -21.11
CA GLU A 610 26.09 6.36 -21.21
C GLU A 610 26.27 5.22 -20.20
N LEU A 611 25.18 4.80 -19.56
CA LEU A 611 25.21 3.80 -18.50
C LEU A 611 25.76 2.43 -18.96
N LYS A 612 25.35 1.96 -20.15
CA LYS A 612 25.74 0.62 -20.63
C LYS A 612 27.24 0.54 -20.96
N PRO A 613 27.85 1.49 -21.69
CA PRO A 613 29.31 1.59 -21.80
C PRO A 613 30.02 1.79 -20.45
N TYR A 614 29.44 2.59 -19.53
CA TYR A 614 30.05 2.83 -18.21
C TYR A 614 30.20 1.53 -17.42
N LEU A 615 29.14 0.72 -17.33
CA LEU A 615 29.17 -0.59 -16.66
C LEU A 615 30.14 -1.56 -17.33
N ALA A 616 30.19 -1.60 -18.68
CA ALA A 616 31.15 -2.45 -19.40
C ALA A 616 32.61 -2.04 -19.12
N GLN A 617 32.87 -0.75 -18.92
CA GLN A 617 34.19 -0.25 -18.56
C GLN A 617 34.54 -0.53 -17.09
N LEU A 618 33.57 -0.51 -16.17
CA LEU A 618 33.77 -1.02 -14.79
C LEU A 618 34.12 -2.51 -14.77
N GLU A 619 33.48 -3.34 -15.60
CA GLU A 619 33.83 -4.77 -15.74
C GLU A 619 35.26 -4.96 -16.22
N ARG A 620 35.69 -4.13 -17.19
CA ARG A 620 37.07 -4.12 -17.69
C ARG A 620 38.07 -3.70 -16.61
N ILE A 621 37.79 -2.65 -15.83
CA ILE A 621 38.63 -2.23 -14.69
C ILE A 621 38.70 -3.33 -13.63
N HIS A 622 37.58 -3.97 -13.30
CA HIS A 622 37.52 -5.08 -12.34
C HIS A 622 38.34 -6.31 -12.80
N SER A 623 38.49 -6.52 -14.12
CA SER A 623 39.24 -7.66 -14.66
C SER A 623 40.75 -7.62 -14.37
N PHE A 624 41.34 -6.45 -14.09
CA PHE A 624 42.76 -6.33 -13.78
C PHE A 624 43.13 -7.04 -12.46
N ASP A 625 44.23 -7.78 -12.46
CA ASP A 625 44.75 -8.51 -11.30
C ASP A 625 45.56 -7.63 -10.33
N ILE A 626 46.20 -6.59 -10.85
CA ILE A 626 46.92 -5.55 -10.09
C ILE A 626 46.01 -4.61 -9.26
N LEU A 627 44.69 -4.71 -9.39
CA LEU A 627 43.75 -3.79 -8.74
C LEU A 627 43.68 -4.04 -7.21
N PRO A 628 43.75 -2.99 -6.35
CA PRO A 628 43.64 -3.13 -4.89
C PRO A 628 42.38 -3.87 -4.44
N ALA A 629 42.50 -4.70 -3.40
CA ALA A 629 41.40 -5.55 -2.90
C ALA A 629 40.14 -4.76 -2.54
N GLU A 630 40.29 -3.60 -1.90
CA GLU A 630 39.18 -2.70 -1.51
C GLU A 630 38.46 -2.13 -2.74
N GLN A 631 39.21 -1.66 -3.74
CA GLN A 631 38.65 -1.16 -5.00
C GLN A 631 37.95 -2.29 -5.77
N LYS A 632 38.56 -3.48 -5.81
CA LYS A 632 38.00 -4.67 -6.48
C LYS A 632 36.72 -5.16 -5.82
N ALA A 633 36.62 -5.06 -4.48
CA ALA A 633 35.40 -5.33 -3.74
C ALA A 633 34.28 -4.31 -4.04
N ALA A 634 34.60 -3.00 -4.03
CA ALA A 634 33.62 -1.96 -4.32
C ALA A 634 33.11 -1.99 -5.77
N LEU A 635 33.98 -2.25 -6.75
CA LEU A 635 33.55 -2.52 -8.13
C LEU A 635 32.64 -3.74 -8.20
N SER A 636 32.98 -4.83 -7.52
CA SER A 636 32.17 -6.05 -7.49
C SER A 636 30.76 -5.82 -6.92
N GLN A 637 30.61 -4.95 -5.92
CA GLN A 637 29.28 -4.56 -5.42
C GLN A 637 28.44 -3.90 -6.51
N THR A 638 29.00 -2.89 -7.19
CA THR A 638 28.29 -2.17 -8.26
C THR A 638 27.97 -3.10 -9.43
N LEU A 639 28.89 -4.01 -9.78
CA LEU A 639 28.69 -4.97 -10.87
C LEU A 639 27.66 -6.07 -10.54
N ARG A 640 27.47 -6.45 -9.27
CA ARG A 640 26.34 -7.31 -8.86
C ARG A 640 24.97 -6.68 -9.14
N LEU A 641 24.89 -5.36 -9.28
CA LEU A 641 23.66 -4.63 -9.59
C LEU A 641 23.46 -4.42 -11.11
N LYS A 642 24.35 -4.96 -11.97
CA LYS A 642 24.28 -4.81 -13.43
C LYS A 642 22.92 -5.20 -14.02
N ASP A 643 22.26 -6.23 -13.50
CA ASP A 643 20.94 -6.64 -13.97
C ASP A 643 19.81 -5.69 -13.51
N ALA A 644 19.95 -5.05 -12.35
CA ALA A 644 19.06 -3.96 -11.93
C ALA A 644 19.25 -2.71 -12.81
N PHE A 645 20.49 -2.43 -13.23
CA PHE A 645 20.82 -1.38 -14.20
C PHE A 645 20.41 -1.72 -15.65
N ALA A 646 20.28 -2.99 -16.01
CA ALA A 646 19.70 -3.41 -17.29
C ALA A 646 18.16 -3.25 -17.28
N ASN A 647 17.52 -3.51 -16.13
CA ASN A 647 16.08 -3.54 -15.96
C ASN A 647 15.46 -2.24 -15.41
N LEU A 648 16.12 -1.07 -15.59
CA LEU A 648 15.68 0.22 -15.04
C LEU A 648 14.27 0.69 -15.46
N LYS A 649 13.67 0.08 -16.51
CA LYS A 649 12.27 0.32 -16.89
C LYS A 649 11.26 -0.53 -16.11
N SER A 650 11.63 -1.70 -15.59
CA SER A 650 10.77 -2.56 -14.77
C SER A 650 11.02 -2.40 -13.27
N SER A 651 12.18 -1.91 -12.85
CA SER A 651 12.46 -1.48 -11.46
C SER A 651 12.04 -0.02 -11.16
N GLN A 652 11.08 0.52 -11.91
CA GLN A 652 10.57 1.89 -11.73
C GLN A 652 9.84 2.09 -10.39
N SER A 653 10.54 2.63 -9.40
CA SER A 653 10.01 3.20 -8.14
C SER A 653 9.08 4.43 -8.33
N ILE A 654 8.72 4.74 -9.57
CA ILE A 654 7.84 5.83 -9.99
C ILE A 654 6.37 5.51 -9.68
N PHE A 655 5.99 4.24 -9.83
CA PHE A 655 4.66 3.71 -9.55
C PHE A 655 4.55 3.19 -8.12
N SER A 656 3.38 3.39 -7.50
CA SER A 656 3.10 2.95 -6.12
C SER A 656 2.66 1.48 -6.00
N SER A 657 2.38 0.80 -7.11
CA SER A 657 2.00 -0.61 -7.15
C SER A 657 2.25 -1.22 -8.54
N ALA A 658 2.28 -2.55 -8.62
CA ALA A 658 2.33 -3.25 -9.91
C ALA A 658 1.07 -3.02 -10.76
N GLU A 659 -0.10 -2.87 -10.14
CA GLU A 659 -1.36 -2.51 -10.81
C GLU A 659 -1.27 -1.11 -11.46
N ALA A 660 -0.65 -0.15 -10.77
CA ALA A 660 -0.40 1.17 -11.33
C ALA A 660 0.53 1.10 -12.55
N ALA A 661 1.62 0.32 -12.49
CA ALA A 661 2.52 0.12 -13.64
C ALA A 661 1.80 -0.56 -14.82
N ALA A 662 0.95 -1.56 -14.55
CA ALA A 662 0.16 -2.25 -15.58
C ALA A 662 -0.90 -1.34 -16.23
N ALA A 663 -1.45 -0.37 -15.50
CA ALA A 663 -2.42 0.57 -16.03
C ALA A 663 -1.82 1.63 -16.99
N PHE A 664 -0.50 1.81 -16.97
CA PHE A 664 0.27 2.81 -17.74
C PHE A 664 1.42 2.17 -18.55
N PRO A 665 1.11 1.33 -19.56
CA PRO A 665 2.14 0.83 -20.49
C PRO A 665 2.83 2.00 -21.21
N GLY A 666 4.14 1.89 -21.37
CA GLY A 666 4.95 2.92 -22.03
C GLY A 666 4.63 3.04 -23.52
N ASN A 667 4.65 4.27 -24.03
CA ASN A 667 4.32 4.70 -25.40
C ASN A 667 2.83 4.77 -25.76
N GLU A 668 1.92 4.19 -24.98
CA GLU A 668 0.47 4.31 -25.19
C GLU A 668 -0.11 5.46 -24.35
N SER A 669 -1.33 5.92 -24.65
CA SER A 669 -1.99 7.00 -23.90
C SER A 669 -3.16 6.44 -23.09
N TYR A 670 -3.05 6.48 -21.76
CA TYR A 670 -4.07 5.99 -20.81
C TYR A 670 -5.51 6.34 -21.19
N LEU A 671 -5.76 7.54 -21.72
CA LEU A 671 -7.11 8.01 -22.07
C LEU A 671 -7.60 7.57 -23.45
N ASP A 672 -6.69 7.14 -24.34
CA ASP A 672 -6.98 6.81 -25.73
C ASP A 672 -6.90 5.29 -26.01
N THR A 673 -6.21 4.52 -25.15
CA THR A 673 -6.21 3.04 -25.24
C THR A 673 -7.53 2.46 -24.73
N ASN A 674 -8.32 1.87 -25.64
CA ASN A 674 -9.38 0.91 -25.33
C ASN A 674 -8.83 -0.21 -24.43
N VAL A 675 -9.58 -0.66 -23.42
CA VAL A 675 -9.06 -1.63 -22.44
C VAL A 675 -9.75 -2.98 -22.54
N GLU A 676 -8.95 -4.04 -22.62
CA GLU A 676 -9.43 -5.41 -22.54
C GLU A 676 -10.02 -5.67 -21.14
N LEU A 677 -11.22 -6.26 -21.09
CA LEU A 677 -11.85 -6.66 -19.83
C LEU A 677 -11.25 -7.96 -19.28
N SER A 678 -11.02 -8.01 -17.97
CA SER A 678 -10.74 -9.24 -17.25
C SER A 678 -11.96 -10.17 -17.23
N ALA A 679 -11.76 -11.44 -16.87
CA ALA A 679 -12.87 -12.39 -16.75
C ALA A 679 -13.90 -11.97 -15.68
N GLU A 680 -13.41 -11.39 -14.58
CA GLU A 680 -14.21 -10.88 -13.46
C GLU A 680 -15.02 -9.64 -13.86
N GLU A 681 -14.38 -8.65 -14.50
CA GLU A 681 -15.05 -7.45 -15.02
C GLU A 681 -16.13 -7.80 -16.06
N ARG A 682 -15.83 -8.75 -16.95
CA ARG A 682 -16.79 -9.22 -17.96
C ARG A 682 -17.99 -9.90 -17.30
N ALA A 683 -17.76 -10.81 -16.35
CA ALA A 683 -18.83 -11.46 -15.60
C ALA A 683 -19.69 -10.44 -14.81
N TYR A 684 -19.05 -9.43 -14.22
CA TYR A 684 -19.73 -8.37 -13.50
C TYR A 684 -20.65 -7.53 -14.41
N LEU A 685 -20.17 -7.13 -15.60
CA LEU A 685 -20.96 -6.35 -16.55
C LEU A 685 -22.08 -7.16 -17.22
N THR A 686 -21.85 -8.43 -17.58
CA THR A 686 -22.90 -9.32 -18.12
C THR A 686 -24.02 -9.49 -17.09
N ARG A 687 -23.70 -9.72 -15.81
CA ARG A 687 -24.69 -9.79 -14.73
C ARG A 687 -25.54 -8.52 -14.59
N LEU A 688 -25.03 -7.34 -14.97
CA LEU A 688 -25.79 -6.08 -14.96
C LEU A 688 -26.60 -5.83 -16.24
N GLN A 689 -26.30 -6.56 -17.32
CA GLN A 689 -27.04 -6.49 -18.59
C GLN A 689 -28.30 -7.36 -18.56
N ASP A 690 -28.24 -8.51 -17.89
CA ASP A 690 -29.32 -9.50 -17.84
C ASP A 690 -30.36 -9.23 -16.70
N LEU A 691 -30.60 -7.95 -16.36
CA LEU A 691 -31.49 -7.55 -15.27
C LEU A 691 -32.90 -7.17 -15.76
N ASP A 692 -33.78 -8.16 -15.84
CA ASP A 692 -35.20 -8.01 -16.22
C ASP A 692 -35.95 -6.91 -15.45
N SER A 693 -35.56 -6.67 -14.19
CA SER A 693 -36.18 -5.71 -13.28
C SER A 693 -36.12 -4.24 -13.74
N PHE A 694 -35.23 -3.91 -14.67
CA PHE A 694 -35.11 -2.56 -15.24
C PHE A 694 -35.64 -2.44 -16.66
N ALA A 695 -35.70 -3.54 -17.42
CA ALA A 695 -35.95 -3.50 -18.85
C ALA A 695 -37.40 -3.11 -19.20
N ASN A 696 -38.39 -3.69 -18.53
CA ASN A 696 -39.79 -3.67 -18.97
C ASN A 696 -40.77 -3.18 -17.89
N ILE A 697 -40.41 -2.14 -17.12
CA ILE A 697 -41.28 -1.59 -16.09
C ILE A 697 -42.13 -0.47 -16.67
N TYR A 698 -43.44 -0.60 -16.54
CA TYR A 698 -44.40 0.35 -17.06
C TYR A 698 -44.79 1.37 -16.00
N GLN A 699 -45.16 2.58 -16.42
CA GLN A 699 -45.74 3.60 -15.55
C GLN A 699 -47.16 3.91 -16.05
N SER A 700 -48.11 4.05 -15.12
CA SER A 700 -49.43 4.62 -15.40
C SER A 700 -49.72 5.77 -14.45
N THR A 701 -50.65 6.63 -14.85
CA THR A 701 -51.19 7.70 -14.02
C THR A 701 -52.63 7.35 -13.66
N VAL A 702 -52.86 7.20 -12.36
CA VAL A 702 -54.13 6.84 -11.75
C VAL A 702 -54.86 8.13 -11.36
N GLN A 703 -56.13 8.22 -11.73
CA GLN A 703 -57.04 9.27 -11.31
C GLN A 703 -58.15 8.67 -10.44
N TYR A 704 -58.26 9.11 -9.20
CA TYR A 704 -59.31 8.67 -8.28
C TYR A 704 -60.51 9.62 -8.36
N PHE A 705 -61.69 9.07 -8.56
CA PHE A 705 -62.95 9.80 -8.66
C PHE A 705 -63.94 9.39 -7.57
N GLU A 706 -64.62 10.37 -6.98
CA GLU A 706 -65.60 10.16 -5.92
C GLU A 706 -66.76 11.15 -6.09
N GLY A 707 -67.72 10.81 -6.96
CA GLY A 707 -68.97 11.56 -7.15
C GLY A 707 -68.90 12.76 -8.10
N ASP A 708 -67.70 13.11 -8.56
CA ASP A 708 -67.45 14.28 -9.41
C ASP A 708 -67.08 13.93 -10.86
N ALA A 709 -67.14 14.93 -11.74
CA ALA A 709 -66.56 14.90 -13.08
C ALA A 709 -65.04 15.16 -13.08
N ASP A 710 -64.51 15.80 -12.04
CA ASP A 710 -63.08 16.06 -11.81
C ASP A 710 -62.48 15.00 -10.84
N PRO A 711 -61.23 14.57 -11.02
CA PRO A 711 -60.58 13.64 -10.10
C PRO A 711 -60.22 14.31 -8.76
N GLN A 712 -60.48 13.61 -7.65
CA GLN A 712 -60.12 14.02 -6.30
C GLN A 712 -58.61 13.94 -6.04
N SER A 713 -57.93 12.99 -6.69
CA SER A 713 -56.47 12.90 -6.70
C SER A 713 -55.95 12.28 -8.00
N GLU A 714 -54.72 12.65 -8.37
CA GLU A 714 -53.99 12.08 -9.50
C GLU A 714 -52.57 11.74 -9.05
N TYR A 715 -52.15 10.49 -9.26
CA TYR A 715 -50.84 9.98 -8.84
C TYR A 715 -50.29 8.98 -9.86
N ARG A 716 -48.98 8.70 -9.79
CA ARG A 716 -48.30 7.74 -10.67
C ARG A 716 -48.07 6.43 -9.94
N ILE A 717 -48.11 5.32 -10.66
CA ILE A 717 -47.69 4.00 -10.18
C ILE A 717 -46.80 3.31 -11.21
N TYR A 718 -45.94 2.42 -10.71
CA TYR A 718 -45.14 1.51 -11.52
C TYR A 718 -45.82 0.14 -11.57
N LEU A 719 -45.66 -0.56 -12.70
CA LEU A 719 -46.43 -1.75 -13.07
C LEU A 719 -45.53 -2.81 -13.72
N VAL A 720 -45.81 -4.07 -13.39
CA VAL A 720 -45.14 -5.25 -13.97
C VAL A 720 -45.51 -5.44 -15.44
N GLU A 721 -46.73 -5.06 -15.81
CA GLU A 721 -47.30 -5.24 -17.15
C GLU A 721 -48.20 -4.05 -17.53
N PRO A 722 -48.44 -3.80 -18.84
CA PRO A 722 -49.38 -2.76 -19.26
C PRO A 722 -50.79 -3.04 -18.74
N ILE A 723 -51.50 -2.00 -18.30
CA ILE A 723 -52.91 -2.15 -17.89
C ILE A 723 -53.72 -2.67 -19.08
N SER A 724 -54.30 -3.86 -18.90
CA SER A 724 -55.33 -4.37 -19.77
C SER A 724 -56.69 -3.95 -19.23
N LYS A 725 -57.54 -3.46 -20.14
CA LYS A 725 -58.92 -3.08 -19.87
C LYS A 725 -59.83 -4.18 -20.40
N SER A 726 -60.60 -4.81 -19.51
CA SER A 726 -61.60 -5.82 -19.87
C SER A 726 -62.94 -5.18 -20.22
N ASP A 727 -63.89 -6.01 -20.68
CA ASP A 727 -65.18 -5.57 -21.22
C ASP A 727 -65.96 -4.67 -20.26
N SER A 728 -66.71 -3.72 -20.83
CA SER A 728 -67.52 -2.78 -20.05
C SER A 728 -68.92 -3.33 -19.81
N GLU A 729 -69.24 -3.64 -18.56
CA GLU A 729 -70.61 -3.95 -18.17
C GLU A 729 -71.47 -2.68 -18.22
N GLN A 730 -72.55 -2.72 -18.98
CA GLN A 730 -73.43 -1.58 -19.20
C GLN A 730 -74.83 -1.84 -18.63
N THR A 731 -75.33 -0.88 -17.85
CA THR A 731 -76.66 -0.87 -17.25
C THR A 731 -77.39 0.41 -17.62
N ASP A 732 -78.71 0.47 -17.42
CA ASP A 732 -79.55 1.63 -17.75
C ASP A 732 -79.15 2.94 -17.05
N SER A 733 -78.28 2.90 -16.05
CA SER A 733 -77.82 4.08 -15.28
C SER A 733 -76.30 4.24 -15.17
N SER A 734 -75.49 3.23 -15.51
CA SER A 734 -74.02 3.30 -15.43
C SER A 734 -73.29 2.33 -16.35
N VAL A 735 -72.07 2.73 -16.73
CA VAL A 735 -71.07 1.90 -17.40
C VAL A 735 -69.94 1.60 -16.42
N THR A 736 -69.70 0.33 -16.15
CA THR A 736 -68.55 -0.14 -15.35
C THR A 736 -67.43 -0.56 -16.29
N PHE A 737 -66.23 -0.07 -16.03
CA PHE A 737 -64.99 -0.49 -16.69
C PHE A 737 -64.12 -1.22 -15.68
N THR A 738 -63.57 -2.37 -16.09
CA THR A 738 -62.64 -3.14 -15.25
C THR A 738 -61.23 -3.05 -15.82
N PHE A 739 -60.26 -2.80 -14.94
CA PHE A 739 -58.83 -2.75 -15.24
C PHE A 739 -58.12 -3.88 -14.51
N SER A 740 -57.30 -4.65 -15.24
CA SER A 740 -56.38 -5.61 -14.67
C SER A 740 -55.05 -4.92 -14.39
N VAL A 741 -54.65 -4.87 -13.11
CA VAL A 741 -53.54 -4.04 -12.62
C VAL A 741 -52.61 -4.89 -11.76
N ARG A 742 -51.31 -4.91 -12.09
CA ARG A 742 -50.27 -5.63 -11.35
C ARG A 742 -49.12 -4.70 -11.00
N GLY A 743 -49.06 -4.29 -9.74
CA GLY A 743 -48.06 -3.36 -9.23
C GLY A 743 -46.89 -4.07 -8.56
N PHE A 744 -46.23 -3.30 -7.69
CA PHE A 744 -45.18 -3.75 -6.79
C PHE A 744 -45.60 -3.50 -5.34
N ASP A 745 -45.05 -4.26 -4.40
CA ASP A 745 -45.36 -4.15 -2.98
C ASP A 745 -44.54 -3.05 -2.25
N GLU A 746 -44.61 -3.03 -0.92
CA GLU A 746 -43.87 -2.10 -0.07
C GLU A 746 -42.33 -2.28 -0.16
N PHE A 747 -41.85 -3.40 -0.69
CA PHE A 747 -40.43 -3.73 -0.88
C PHE A 747 -39.98 -3.64 -2.35
N GLY A 748 -40.90 -3.40 -3.28
CA GLY A 748 -40.64 -3.36 -4.72
C GLY A 748 -40.70 -4.74 -5.40
N ASN A 749 -41.19 -5.78 -4.73
CA ASN A 749 -41.42 -7.08 -5.35
C ASN A 749 -42.70 -7.07 -6.19
N PRO A 750 -42.73 -7.75 -7.36
CA PRO A 750 -43.91 -7.79 -8.21
C PRO A 750 -45.05 -8.53 -7.51
N GLU A 751 -46.27 -7.98 -7.55
CA GLU A 751 -47.43 -8.63 -6.93
C GLU A 751 -47.64 -10.05 -7.50
N PRO A 752 -48.07 -11.04 -6.68
CA PRO A 752 -48.15 -12.44 -7.11
C PRO A 752 -49.22 -12.68 -8.18
N ALA A 753 -50.26 -11.85 -8.25
CA ALA A 753 -51.32 -11.89 -9.25
C ALA A 753 -51.85 -10.47 -9.55
N PRO A 754 -52.39 -10.20 -10.75
CA PRO A 754 -53.04 -8.93 -11.07
C PRO A 754 -54.37 -8.76 -10.31
N ARG A 755 -54.58 -7.58 -9.73
CA ARG A 755 -55.85 -7.16 -9.12
C ARG A 755 -56.83 -6.69 -10.20
N GLN A 756 -58.12 -6.96 -10.03
CA GLN A 756 -59.17 -6.38 -10.86
C GLN A 756 -59.75 -5.14 -10.16
N ILE A 757 -59.66 -3.97 -10.80
CA ILE A 757 -60.06 -2.69 -10.22
C ILE A 757 -61.12 -2.04 -11.11
N GLN A 758 -62.25 -1.65 -10.51
CA GLN A 758 -63.40 -1.11 -11.21
C GLN A 758 -63.45 0.42 -11.19
N PHE A 759 -63.94 0.98 -12.29
CA PHE A 759 -64.25 2.40 -12.47
C PHE A 759 -65.65 2.54 -13.07
N ILE A 760 -66.52 3.30 -12.42
CA ILE A 760 -67.94 3.42 -12.77
C ILE A 760 -68.22 4.84 -13.24
N SER A 761 -68.76 4.95 -14.47
CA SER A 761 -69.32 6.18 -15.03
C SER A 761 -70.84 6.13 -14.95
N ARG A 762 -71.48 7.14 -14.38
CA ARG A 762 -72.95 7.23 -14.27
C ARG A 762 -73.56 8.19 -15.27
N ALA A 763 -74.84 7.97 -15.60
CA ALA A 763 -75.60 8.81 -16.52
C ALA A 763 -75.87 10.25 -16.00
N ASP A 764 -75.63 10.50 -14.71
CA ASP A 764 -75.66 11.83 -14.09
C ASP A 764 -74.36 12.66 -14.29
N GLY A 765 -73.33 12.05 -14.89
CA GLY A 765 -72.01 12.67 -15.09
C GLY A 765 -71.02 12.48 -13.94
N SER A 766 -71.39 11.72 -12.89
CA SER A 766 -70.47 11.36 -11.81
C SER A 766 -69.60 10.15 -12.15
N PHE A 767 -68.35 10.19 -11.70
CA PHE A 767 -67.41 9.07 -11.79
C PHE A 767 -67.06 8.54 -10.39
N TRP A 768 -66.80 7.24 -10.30
CA TRP A 768 -66.46 6.55 -9.05
C TRP A 768 -65.36 5.50 -9.26
N GLY A 769 -64.36 5.48 -8.37
CA GLY A 769 -63.27 4.50 -8.38
C GLY A 769 -62.00 5.02 -9.06
N PHE A 770 -61.13 4.09 -9.47
CA PHE A 770 -59.80 4.41 -10.01
C PHE A 770 -59.79 4.28 -11.53
N PHE A 771 -59.69 5.40 -12.23
CA PHE A 771 -59.42 5.41 -13.66
C PHE A 771 -57.92 5.32 -13.93
N TYR A 772 -57.52 4.37 -14.75
CA TYR A 772 -56.13 4.19 -15.15
C TYR A 772 -55.92 4.70 -16.58
N LYS A 773 -54.99 5.64 -16.76
CA LYS A 773 -54.54 6.06 -18.09
C LYS A 773 -53.71 4.94 -18.74
N PRO A 774 -53.66 4.84 -20.09
CA PRO A 774 -52.85 3.84 -20.77
C PRO A 774 -51.39 3.87 -20.28
N SER A 775 -50.84 2.69 -19.99
CA SER A 775 -49.46 2.56 -19.54
C SER A 775 -48.46 3.00 -20.61
N THR A 776 -47.42 3.72 -20.21
CA THR A 776 -46.19 3.89 -21.01
C THR A 776 -45.07 3.08 -20.38
N LEU A 777 -43.92 2.96 -21.07
CA LEU A 777 -42.68 2.59 -20.38
C LEU A 777 -42.37 3.63 -19.28
N SER A 778 -41.75 3.22 -18.19
CA SER A 778 -41.31 4.15 -17.14
C SER A 778 -40.09 4.97 -17.59
N PRO A 779 -39.88 6.19 -17.05
CA PRO A 779 -38.69 7.00 -17.33
C PRO A 779 -37.39 6.24 -17.00
N GLU A 780 -37.38 5.50 -15.90
CA GLU A 780 -36.29 4.63 -15.47
C GLU A 780 -35.98 3.51 -16.48
N SER A 781 -37.00 2.81 -16.98
CA SER A 781 -36.81 1.78 -18.01
C SER A 781 -36.41 2.36 -19.36
N GLU A 782 -36.97 3.50 -19.78
CA GLU A 782 -36.53 4.18 -21.01
C GLU A 782 -35.05 4.58 -20.89
N TYR A 783 -34.65 5.18 -19.76
CA TYR A 783 -33.25 5.55 -19.51
C TYR A 783 -32.32 4.34 -19.39
N TYR A 784 -32.78 3.24 -18.78
CA TYR A 784 -32.01 1.99 -18.71
C TYR A 784 -31.73 1.44 -20.11
N GLN A 785 -32.76 1.28 -20.95
CA GLN A 785 -32.60 0.81 -22.33
C GLN A 785 -31.73 1.77 -23.16
N ARG A 786 -31.96 3.08 -23.05
CA ARG A 786 -31.35 4.11 -23.91
C ARG A 786 -29.92 4.48 -23.52
N SER A 787 -29.58 4.46 -22.23
CA SER A 787 -28.27 4.88 -21.72
C SER A 787 -27.49 3.74 -21.09
N ILE A 788 -28.02 3.14 -20.01
CA ILE A 788 -27.25 2.21 -19.19
C ILE A 788 -26.90 0.93 -19.96
N SER A 789 -27.88 0.29 -20.61
CA SER A 789 -27.67 -0.93 -21.39
C SER A 789 -26.70 -0.70 -22.58
N ASN A 790 -26.76 0.47 -23.21
CA ASN A 790 -25.79 0.88 -24.24
C ASN A 790 -24.38 1.07 -23.65
N THR A 791 -24.24 1.72 -22.49
CA THR A 791 -22.95 1.87 -21.80
C THR A 791 -22.35 0.52 -21.40
N LEU A 792 -23.16 -0.40 -20.84
CA LEU A 792 -22.74 -1.77 -20.50
C LEU A 792 -22.28 -2.53 -21.76
N THR A 793 -23.04 -2.45 -22.85
CA THR A 793 -22.70 -3.07 -24.15
C THR A 793 -21.40 -2.49 -24.72
N HIS A 794 -21.20 -1.18 -24.66
CA HIS A 794 -19.96 -0.53 -25.08
C HIS A 794 -18.77 -0.94 -24.23
N LEU A 795 -18.91 -1.02 -22.90
CA LEU A 795 -17.86 -1.51 -21.99
C LEU A 795 -17.47 -2.96 -22.30
N LEU A 796 -18.46 -3.84 -22.50
CA LEU A 796 -18.25 -5.23 -22.93
C LEU A 796 -17.56 -5.34 -24.30
N GLY A 797 -17.76 -4.36 -25.18
CA GLY A 797 -17.07 -4.18 -26.45
C GLY A 797 -15.67 -3.54 -26.37
N GLY A 798 -15.17 -3.19 -25.17
CA GLY A 798 -13.84 -2.60 -24.97
C GLY A 798 -13.79 -1.07 -25.10
N ALA A 799 -14.78 -0.35 -24.55
CA ALA A 799 -14.85 1.12 -24.61
C ALA A 799 -13.77 1.87 -23.80
N ASN A 800 -13.81 3.20 -23.92
CA ASN A 800 -12.92 4.14 -23.26
C ASN A 800 -13.04 4.10 -21.72
N ARG A 801 -11.91 4.26 -21.00
CA ARG A 801 -11.84 4.30 -19.52
C ARG A 801 -12.76 5.34 -18.87
N LEU A 802 -13.08 6.43 -19.58
CA LEU A 802 -13.93 7.51 -19.08
C LEU A 802 -15.44 7.24 -19.24
N ALA A 803 -15.86 6.23 -20.00
CA ALA A 803 -17.28 6.00 -20.32
C ALA A 803 -18.18 5.85 -19.07
N ILE A 804 -17.62 5.32 -17.98
CA ILE A 804 -18.32 5.20 -16.69
C ILE A 804 -18.51 6.57 -16.03
N LEU A 805 -17.53 7.48 -16.14
CA LEU A 805 -17.65 8.85 -15.61
C LEU A 805 -18.65 9.66 -16.45
N ASP A 806 -18.63 9.49 -17.77
CA ASP A 806 -19.61 10.11 -18.67
C ASP A 806 -21.03 9.62 -18.33
N GLN A 807 -21.21 8.31 -18.05
CA GLN A 807 -22.50 7.75 -17.65
C GLN A 807 -22.94 8.16 -16.24
N LEU A 808 -22.04 8.24 -15.26
CA LEU A 808 -22.31 8.77 -13.92
C LEU A 808 -22.73 10.24 -13.99
N ALA A 809 -21.98 11.04 -14.76
CA ALA A 809 -22.25 12.47 -14.94
C ALA A 809 -23.53 12.72 -15.75
N ASP A 810 -24.01 11.79 -16.59
CA ASP A 810 -25.34 11.90 -17.19
C ASP A 810 -26.45 11.53 -16.19
N LEU A 811 -26.27 10.43 -15.45
CA LEU A 811 -27.21 9.94 -14.43
C LEU A 811 -27.47 10.98 -13.32
N GLU A 812 -26.48 11.80 -12.99
CA GLU A 812 -26.62 12.96 -12.09
C GLU A 812 -27.58 14.03 -12.63
N LYS A 813 -27.58 14.29 -13.95
CA LYS A 813 -28.44 15.31 -14.58
C LYS A 813 -29.90 14.89 -14.67
N GLN A 814 -30.20 13.59 -14.57
CA GLN A 814 -31.55 13.06 -14.70
C GLN A 814 -32.38 13.29 -13.42
N THR A 815 -32.72 14.54 -13.14
CA THR A 815 -33.48 14.96 -11.95
C THR A 815 -34.82 14.24 -11.80
N ASP A 816 -35.40 13.84 -12.92
CA ASP A 816 -36.75 13.32 -13.06
C ASP A 816 -36.85 11.81 -12.77
N LEU A 817 -35.70 11.13 -12.60
CA LEU A 817 -35.62 9.72 -12.20
C LEU A 817 -35.61 9.56 -10.68
N SER A 818 -36.16 8.44 -10.21
CA SER A 818 -36.15 8.01 -8.81
C SER A 818 -34.77 8.12 -8.17
N PRO A 819 -34.65 8.73 -6.97
CA PRO A 819 -33.39 8.78 -6.23
C PRO A 819 -32.78 7.40 -5.98
N ALA A 820 -33.60 6.39 -5.70
CA ALA A 820 -33.16 5.01 -5.45
C ALA A 820 -32.59 4.37 -6.72
N PHE A 821 -33.22 4.57 -7.89
CA PHE A 821 -32.72 4.09 -9.18
C PHE A 821 -31.34 4.71 -9.50
N ARG A 822 -31.20 6.02 -9.32
CA ARG A 822 -29.93 6.73 -9.55
C ARG A 822 -28.83 6.25 -8.61
N VAL A 823 -29.12 6.11 -7.32
CA VAL A 823 -28.13 5.65 -6.32
C VAL A 823 -27.72 4.19 -6.55
N TYR A 824 -28.65 3.29 -6.92
CA TYR A 824 -28.33 1.92 -7.30
C TYR A 824 -27.35 1.89 -8.47
N TRP A 825 -27.63 2.61 -9.57
CA TRP A 825 -26.76 2.61 -10.74
C TRP A 825 -25.42 3.31 -10.49
N GLN A 826 -25.39 4.40 -9.71
CA GLN A 826 -24.14 4.96 -9.19
C GLN A 826 -23.31 3.91 -8.44
N GLN A 827 -23.95 3.12 -7.57
CA GLN A 827 -23.28 2.06 -6.81
C GLN A 827 -22.75 0.95 -7.73
N GLN A 828 -23.52 0.42 -8.69
CA GLN A 828 -23.03 -0.63 -9.60
C GLN A 828 -21.85 -0.15 -10.47
N PHE A 829 -21.93 1.08 -11.00
CA PHE A 829 -20.83 1.66 -11.79
C PHE A 829 -19.57 1.89 -10.94
N VAL A 830 -19.71 2.39 -9.71
CA VAL A 830 -18.57 2.59 -8.81
C VAL A 830 -17.97 1.27 -8.34
N ASN A 831 -18.79 0.28 -7.97
CA ASN A 831 -18.34 -1.08 -7.62
C ASN A 831 -17.50 -1.70 -8.75
N PHE A 832 -17.89 -1.54 -10.01
CA PHE A 832 -17.07 -1.99 -11.14
C PHE A 832 -15.70 -1.28 -11.18
N THR A 833 -15.65 0.04 -10.93
CA THR A 833 -14.35 0.74 -10.84
C THR A 833 -13.49 0.32 -9.65
N GLN A 834 -14.07 -0.32 -8.62
CA GLN A 834 -13.33 -0.87 -7.49
C GLN A 834 -12.61 -2.20 -7.81
N LEU A 835 -13.03 -2.94 -8.84
CA LEU A 835 -12.39 -4.21 -9.23
C LEU A 835 -10.93 -4.00 -9.65
N HIS A 836 -10.68 -2.95 -10.46
CA HIS A 836 -9.34 -2.56 -10.93
C HIS A 836 -9.16 -1.02 -10.83
N PRO A 837 -8.91 -0.47 -9.63
CA PRO A 837 -8.96 0.96 -9.37
C PRO A 837 -8.02 1.82 -10.22
N TRP A 838 -6.84 1.32 -10.59
CA TRP A 838 -5.90 2.06 -11.45
C TRP A 838 -6.33 2.07 -12.92
N LYS A 839 -6.98 1.00 -13.37
CA LYS A 839 -7.51 0.86 -14.72
C LYS A 839 -8.69 1.80 -14.99
N TRP A 840 -9.62 1.93 -14.04
CA TRP A 840 -10.83 2.76 -14.19
C TRP A 840 -10.75 4.13 -13.52
N GLY A 841 -9.54 4.60 -13.18
CA GLY A 841 -9.29 5.95 -12.71
C GLY A 841 -9.69 6.24 -11.26
N LEU A 842 -10.38 5.32 -10.56
CA LEU A 842 -10.71 5.45 -9.14
C LEU A 842 -9.45 5.69 -8.29
N ALA A 843 -8.33 5.05 -8.61
CA ALA A 843 -7.05 5.30 -7.95
C ALA A 843 -6.60 6.77 -8.05
N LEU A 844 -6.91 7.43 -9.16
CA LEU A 844 -6.44 8.77 -9.55
C LEU A 844 -7.41 9.90 -9.12
N SER A 845 -8.67 9.60 -8.80
CA SER A 845 -9.65 10.61 -8.38
C SER A 845 -9.97 10.54 -6.88
N PRO A 846 -9.45 11.48 -6.05
CA PRO A 846 -9.93 11.70 -4.68
C PRO A 846 -11.43 11.94 -4.60
N THR A 847 -12.01 12.62 -5.59
CA THR A 847 -13.44 12.95 -5.61
C THR A 847 -14.30 11.70 -5.82
N LEU A 848 -13.92 10.82 -6.74
CA LEU A 848 -14.61 9.54 -6.97
C LEU A 848 -14.41 8.57 -5.79
N LYS A 849 -13.19 8.47 -5.23
CA LYS A 849 -12.92 7.71 -3.98
C LYS A 849 -13.82 8.16 -2.83
N LYS A 850 -13.99 9.47 -2.66
CA LYS A 850 -14.87 10.02 -1.61
C LYS A 850 -16.35 9.69 -1.86
N HIS A 851 -16.79 9.58 -3.11
CA HIS A 851 -18.16 9.18 -3.45
C HIS A 851 -18.37 7.67 -3.28
N ALA A 852 -17.38 6.83 -3.63
CA ALA A 852 -17.40 5.39 -3.35
C ALA A 852 -17.56 5.11 -1.85
N ALA A 853 -16.71 5.71 -1.02
CA ALA A 853 -16.80 5.61 0.44
C ALA A 853 -18.03 6.32 1.08
N GLN A 854 -18.93 6.88 0.26
CA GLN A 854 -20.27 7.32 0.68
C GLN A 854 -21.34 6.32 0.25
N LEU A 855 -21.27 5.78 -0.97
CA LEU A 855 -22.16 4.72 -1.46
C LEU A 855 -21.99 3.40 -0.67
N GLU A 856 -20.78 3.10 -0.20
CA GLU A 856 -20.49 1.97 0.69
C GLU A 856 -21.09 2.10 2.10
N LYS A 857 -21.47 3.31 2.52
CA LYS A 857 -22.05 3.59 3.84
C LYS A 857 -23.58 3.50 3.87
N LEU A 858 -24.22 3.33 2.71
CA LEU A 858 -25.60 2.89 2.68
C LEU A 858 -25.67 1.47 3.26
N PRO A 859 -26.69 1.14 4.07
CA PRO A 859 -26.84 -0.21 4.58
C PRO A 859 -26.92 -1.18 3.40
N ARG A 860 -26.02 -2.15 3.37
CA ARG A 860 -26.06 -3.26 2.41
C ARG A 860 -27.18 -4.22 2.81
N SER A 861 -28.43 -3.81 2.62
CA SER A 861 -29.49 -4.78 2.31
C SER A 861 -29.07 -5.44 1.00
N GLU A 862 -28.72 -6.71 1.07
CA GLU A 862 -28.54 -7.51 -0.13
C GLU A 862 -29.90 -7.55 -0.87
N GLU A 863 -29.88 -7.63 -2.20
CA GLU A 863 -31.08 -7.52 -3.07
C GLU A 863 -31.75 -6.13 -3.20
N ASN A 864 -31.08 -5.02 -2.85
CA ASN A 864 -31.61 -3.65 -2.98
C ASN A 864 -31.91 -3.14 -4.43
N GLU A 865 -31.91 -4.03 -5.42
CA GLU A 865 -32.16 -3.76 -6.85
C GLU A 865 -33.57 -3.22 -7.12
N ARG A 866 -34.56 -3.74 -6.39
CA ARG A 866 -35.98 -3.39 -6.58
C ARG A 866 -36.42 -2.21 -5.71
N LEU A 867 -35.53 -1.60 -4.92
CA LEU A 867 -35.91 -0.55 -3.97
C LEU A 867 -36.60 0.66 -4.64
N TRP A 868 -36.24 0.99 -5.88
CA TRP A 868 -36.90 2.05 -6.66
C TRP A 868 -38.32 1.70 -7.13
N LEU A 869 -38.69 0.41 -7.12
CA LEU A 869 -40.03 -0.11 -7.39
C LEU A 869 -40.92 -0.09 -6.14
N SER A 870 -40.35 0.11 -4.94
CA SER A 870 -41.12 0.23 -3.69
C SER A 870 -42.05 1.43 -3.72
N ILE A 871 -43.32 1.21 -3.38
CA ILE A 871 -44.31 2.27 -3.16
C ILE A 871 -43.84 3.26 -2.07
N ILE A 872 -43.09 2.78 -1.06
CA ILE A 872 -42.57 3.63 0.02
C ILE A 872 -41.54 4.61 -0.53
N GLU A 873 -40.55 4.16 -1.28
CA GLU A 873 -39.48 5.02 -1.80
C GLU A 873 -39.93 5.91 -2.96
N GLN A 874 -40.97 5.51 -3.70
CA GLN A 874 -41.62 6.37 -4.72
C GLN A 874 -42.40 7.53 -4.09
N THR A 875 -43.00 7.33 -2.92
CA THR A 875 -43.83 8.35 -2.24
C THR A 875 -43.04 9.16 -1.21
N VAL A 876 -42.08 8.55 -0.53
CA VAL A 876 -41.16 9.17 0.43
C VAL A 876 -39.76 8.55 0.26
N PRO A 877 -38.94 9.06 -0.69
CA PRO A 877 -37.58 8.57 -0.88
C PRO A 877 -36.74 8.75 0.40
N SER A 878 -35.94 7.74 0.75
CA SER A 878 -35.12 7.74 1.96
C SER A 878 -34.21 8.97 2.04
N PRO A 879 -33.98 9.56 3.24
CA PRO A 879 -33.19 10.77 3.38
C PRO A 879 -31.76 10.65 2.83
N ASP A 880 -31.06 9.55 3.13
CA ASP A 880 -29.67 9.37 2.71
C ASP A 880 -29.54 9.13 1.20
N ILE A 881 -30.45 8.33 0.63
CA ILE A 881 -30.58 8.16 -0.83
C ILE A 881 -30.87 9.52 -1.50
N SER A 882 -31.77 10.30 -0.93
CA SER A 882 -32.12 11.65 -1.41
C SER A 882 -30.98 12.66 -1.31
N ILE A 883 -30.05 12.49 -0.37
CA ILE A 883 -28.85 13.33 -0.20
C ILE A 883 -27.78 12.92 -1.22
N LEU A 884 -27.58 11.62 -1.44
CA LEU A 884 -26.61 11.10 -2.41
C LEU A 884 -27.04 11.38 -3.86
N ALA A 885 -28.31 11.16 -4.21
CA ALA A 885 -28.87 11.45 -5.53
C ALA A 885 -28.85 12.95 -5.92
N LYS A 886 -28.57 13.85 -4.96
CA LYS A 886 -28.40 15.30 -5.16
C LYS A 886 -26.95 15.75 -5.14
N LYS A 887 -26.00 14.83 -4.95
CA LYS A 887 -24.57 15.15 -4.81
C LYS A 887 -23.83 14.89 -6.13
N GLU A 888 -23.81 15.92 -6.97
CA GLU A 888 -23.06 15.95 -8.22
C GLU A 888 -21.54 15.74 -7.99
N LEU A 889 -20.94 14.89 -8.82
CA LEU A 889 -19.49 14.80 -9.05
C LEU A 889 -19.03 15.87 -10.06
N GLY A 890 -19.84 16.10 -11.09
CA GLY A 890 -19.54 16.99 -12.21
C GLY A 890 -18.22 16.67 -12.92
N GLU A 891 -17.61 17.67 -13.53
CA GLU A 891 -16.36 17.53 -14.31
C GLU A 891 -15.09 17.28 -13.45
N LEU A 892 -15.20 17.22 -12.12
CA LEU A 892 -14.01 17.18 -11.25
C LEU A 892 -13.25 15.85 -11.35
N PRO A 893 -13.87 14.64 -11.22
CA PRO A 893 -13.16 13.37 -11.42
C PRO A 893 -12.49 13.27 -12.80
N ARG A 894 -13.14 13.77 -13.86
CA ARG A 894 -12.58 13.79 -15.22
C ARG A 894 -11.29 14.60 -15.27
N LYS A 895 -11.27 15.79 -14.66
CA LYS A 895 -10.07 16.64 -14.57
C LYS A 895 -8.96 16.02 -13.73
N GLU A 896 -9.31 15.41 -12.59
CA GLU A 896 -8.36 14.71 -11.71
C GLU A 896 -7.67 13.56 -12.45
N ILE A 897 -8.46 12.67 -13.05
CA ILE A 897 -7.96 11.52 -13.83
C ILE A 897 -7.15 12.00 -15.03
N THR A 898 -7.61 13.01 -15.79
CA THR A 898 -6.88 13.56 -16.95
C THR A 898 -5.53 14.16 -16.56
N ALA A 899 -5.47 14.92 -15.45
CA ALA A 899 -4.24 15.56 -14.98
C ALA A 899 -3.22 14.55 -14.43
N LEU A 900 -3.67 13.62 -13.60
CA LEU A 900 -2.79 12.65 -12.94
C LEU A 900 -2.36 11.52 -13.88
N SER A 901 -3.26 11.02 -14.74
CA SER A 901 -2.88 10.04 -15.78
C SER A 901 -1.80 10.59 -16.71
N LYS A 902 -1.88 11.86 -17.10
CA LYS A 902 -0.85 12.50 -17.92
C LYS A 902 0.52 12.59 -17.23
N LEU A 903 0.55 12.86 -15.93
CA LEU A 903 1.80 12.88 -15.16
C LEU A 903 2.40 11.48 -14.98
N TYR A 904 1.56 10.46 -14.71
CA TYR A 904 1.99 9.06 -14.73
C TYR A 904 2.50 8.63 -16.12
N GLN A 905 1.79 8.95 -17.20
CA GLN A 905 2.19 8.61 -18.56
C GLN A 905 3.53 9.24 -18.96
N ASN A 906 3.74 10.52 -18.62
CA ASN A 906 5.01 11.20 -18.85
C ASN A 906 6.17 10.53 -18.08
N ALA A 907 5.91 10.02 -16.87
CA ALA A 907 6.88 9.29 -16.05
C ALA A 907 6.94 7.77 -16.31
N ALA A 908 6.08 7.22 -17.18
CA ALA A 908 6.24 5.92 -17.81
C ALA A 908 7.17 6.03 -19.04
N ASN A 909 7.00 7.12 -19.80
CA ASN A 909 7.65 7.36 -21.09
C ASN A 909 9.07 7.97 -20.99
N GLY A 910 9.48 8.47 -19.82
CA GLY A 910 10.84 8.94 -19.59
C GLY A 910 11.87 7.82 -19.37
N GLN A 911 13.12 8.20 -19.14
CA GLN A 911 14.24 7.27 -18.99
C GLN A 911 15.32 7.79 -18.04
N TYR A 912 15.99 6.88 -17.34
CA TYR A 912 17.19 7.20 -16.58
C TYR A 912 18.39 7.39 -17.51
N LEU A 913 19.08 8.52 -17.37
CA LEU A 913 20.35 8.83 -18.02
C LEU A 913 21.48 8.85 -17.00
N LEU A 914 22.71 8.58 -17.44
CA LEU A 914 23.89 8.69 -16.59
C LEU A 914 24.17 10.18 -16.30
N ALA A 915 24.16 10.55 -15.04
CA ALA A 915 24.41 11.91 -14.55
C ALA A 915 25.81 12.07 -13.94
N GLY A 916 26.41 10.96 -13.48
CA GLY A 916 27.65 10.94 -12.73
C GLY A 916 27.99 9.55 -12.19
N TYR A 917 28.89 9.50 -11.21
CA TYR A 917 29.22 8.28 -10.46
C TYR A 917 29.64 8.62 -9.04
N VAL A 918 29.70 7.61 -8.17
CA VAL A 918 30.19 7.73 -6.81
C VAL A 918 31.72 7.54 -6.79
N LEU A 919 32.45 8.41 -6.11
CA LEU A 919 33.90 8.33 -5.93
C LEU A 919 34.30 7.29 -4.88
N ALA A 920 35.60 7.00 -4.80
CA ALA A 920 36.18 6.08 -3.81
C ALA A 920 35.89 6.48 -2.34
N ASP A 921 35.64 7.77 -2.08
CA ASP A 921 35.31 8.32 -0.76
C ASP A 921 33.80 8.41 -0.47
N GLY A 922 32.96 7.91 -1.39
CA GLY A 922 31.49 7.92 -1.27
C GLY A 922 30.80 9.21 -1.74
N LYS A 923 31.53 10.24 -2.17
CA LYS A 923 30.91 11.46 -2.74
C LYS A 923 30.41 11.23 -4.16
N VAL A 924 29.42 12.02 -4.59
CA VAL A 924 28.97 12.06 -5.99
C VAL A 924 29.86 12.99 -6.81
N ASP A 925 30.33 12.51 -7.96
CA ASP A 925 30.96 13.29 -9.02
C ASP A 925 29.99 13.33 -10.22
N LEU A 926 29.79 14.51 -10.82
CA LEU A 926 28.77 14.74 -11.85
C LEU A 926 29.39 15.08 -13.20
N LEU A 927 28.85 14.48 -14.27
CA LEU A 927 29.28 14.74 -15.64
C LEU A 927 28.99 16.20 -16.02
N GLN A 928 29.93 16.82 -16.74
CA GLN A 928 29.79 18.20 -17.22
C GLN A 928 28.53 18.38 -18.08
N GLY A 929 27.66 19.30 -17.65
CA GLY A 929 26.37 19.59 -18.29
C GLY A 929 25.15 19.07 -17.51
N THR A 930 25.34 18.27 -16.46
CA THR A 930 24.28 17.89 -15.53
C THR A 930 23.87 19.11 -14.67
N ASP A 931 22.57 19.37 -14.54
CA ASP A 931 22.05 20.39 -13.61
C ASP A 931 22.23 19.93 -12.16
N SER A 932 22.96 20.72 -11.36
CA SER A 932 23.22 20.43 -9.95
C SER A 932 21.96 20.42 -9.06
N ASN A 933 20.84 20.96 -9.56
CA ASN A 933 19.55 20.96 -8.86
C ASN A 933 18.65 19.79 -9.29
N ALA A 934 19.08 18.93 -10.22
CA ALA A 934 18.31 17.78 -10.65
C ALA A 934 18.19 16.74 -9.52
N ALA A 935 17.04 16.07 -9.43
CA ALA A 935 16.88 14.93 -8.53
C ALA A 935 17.75 13.76 -9.00
N LEU A 936 18.78 13.45 -8.22
CA LEU A 936 19.73 12.35 -8.48
C LEU A 936 19.22 11.04 -7.88
N TRP A 937 19.54 9.93 -8.55
CA TRP A 937 19.12 8.57 -8.19
C TRP A 937 20.31 7.60 -8.24
N SER A 938 20.26 6.55 -7.43
CA SER A 938 21.23 5.44 -7.45
C SER A 938 20.49 4.13 -7.21
N VAL A 939 21.03 3.01 -7.69
CA VAL A 939 20.55 1.70 -7.23
C VAL A 939 21.07 1.43 -5.82
N ASN A 940 20.17 0.96 -4.96
CA ASN A 940 20.42 0.54 -3.59
C ASN A 940 20.89 -0.92 -3.57
N ALA A 941 22.04 -1.17 -2.93
CA ALA A 941 22.73 -2.45 -3.01
C ALA A 941 22.18 -3.58 -2.12
N LEU A 942 21.17 -3.32 -1.27
CA LEU A 942 20.44 -4.39 -0.56
C LEU A 942 19.15 -4.81 -1.28
N THR A 943 18.46 -3.86 -1.91
CA THR A 943 17.14 -4.07 -2.52
C THR A 943 17.20 -4.26 -4.04
N GLY A 944 18.22 -3.74 -4.71
CA GLY A 944 18.22 -3.56 -6.16
C GLY A 944 17.24 -2.48 -6.66
N SER A 945 16.62 -1.71 -5.76
CA SER A 945 15.69 -0.62 -6.11
C SER A 945 16.42 0.64 -6.54
N ILE A 946 15.80 1.44 -7.42
CA ILE A 946 16.30 2.75 -7.79
C ILE A 946 15.76 3.77 -6.79
N ASP A 947 16.63 4.29 -5.93
CA ASP A 947 16.26 5.19 -4.84
C ASP A 947 16.80 6.60 -5.12
N ARG A 948 16.04 7.64 -4.71
CA ARG A 948 16.46 9.04 -4.81
C ARG A 948 17.53 9.33 -3.76
N ILE A 949 18.67 9.86 -4.18
CA ILE A 949 19.82 10.12 -3.32
C ILE A 949 19.45 11.17 -2.26
N GLN A 950 19.65 10.82 -0.98
CA GLN A 950 19.50 11.73 0.15
C GLN A 950 20.87 12.31 0.57
N PRO A 951 20.94 13.52 1.16
CA PRO A 951 22.21 14.20 1.47
C PRO A 951 23.21 13.38 2.30
N ASP A 952 22.71 12.62 3.28
CA ASP A 952 23.53 11.81 4.20
C ASP A 952 23.56 10.31 3.83
N GLN A 953 23.09 9.94 2.64
CA GLN A 953 22.99 8.53 2.24
C GLN A 953 24.37 7.94 1.95
N LYS A 954 24.68 6.79 2.57
CA LYS A 954 25.88 6.02 2.24
C LYS A 954 25.73 5.34 0.89
N LEU A 955 26.24 6.00 -0.15
CA LEU A 955 26.36 5.46 -1.49
C LEU A 955 27.54 4.49 -1.60
N THR A 956 27.47 3.54 -2.54
CA THR A 956 28.57 2.60 -2.83
C THR A 956 29.53 3.22 -3.85
N PRO A 957 30.86 3.18 -3.64
CA PRO A 957 31.82 3.66 -4.62
C PRO A 957 31.66 3.03 -6.01
N TYR A 958 31.89 3.85 -7.03
CA TYR A 958 31.72 3.54 -8.45
C TYR A 958 30.29 3.21 -8.88
N ALA A 959 29.29 3.30 -8.00
CA ALA A 959 27.90 3.20 -8.42
C ALA A 959 27.57 4.35 -9.41
N PRO A 960 26.93 4.07 -10.55
CA PRO A 960 26.50 5.13 -11.47
C PRO A 960 25.36 5.94 -10.85
N VAL A 961 25.50 7.26 -10.90
CA VAL A 961 24.47 8.21 -10.47
C VAL A 961 23.63 8.59 -11.68
N LEU A 962 22.32 8.55 -11.52
CA LEU A 962 21.34 8.67 -12.59
C LEU A 962 20.50 9.94 -12.42
N VAL A 963 20.08 10.53 -13.54
CA VAL A 963 19.03 11.56 -13.60
C VAL A 963 17.86 11.03 -14.41
N TYR A 964 16.63 11.31 -13.98
CA TYR A 964 15.45 10.89 -14.72
C TYR A 964 15.06 11.96 -15.76
N ALA A 965 15.21 11.63 -17.05
CA ALA A 965 14.89 12.50 -18.16
C ALA A 965 13.46 12.22 -18.68
N LEU A 966 12.61 13.23 -18.62
CA LEU A 966 11.24 13.20 -19.12
C LEU A 966 11.19 13.36 -20.64
N ALA A 967 10.23 12.67 -21.28
CA ALA A 967 9.92 12.86 -22.69
C ALA A 967 9.59 14.34 -22.97
N GLY A 968 10.25 14.93 -23.97
CA GLY A 968 10.12 16.35 -24.34
C GLY A 968 11.02 17.33 -23.57
N GLY A 969 11.85 16.88 -22.63
CA GLY A 969 12.92 17.71 -22.03
C GLY A 969 12.47 18.80 -21.04
N ASP A 970 11.19 18.84 -20.65
CA ASP A 970 10.74 19.64 -19.50
C ASP A 970 11.20 19.00 -18.18
N THR A 971 11.50 19.81 -17.16
CA THR A 971 11.71 19.30 -15.80
C THR A 971 10.40 18.80 -15.16
N PRO A 972 10.43 17.89 -14.17
CA PRO A 972 9.23 17.42 -13.48
C PRO A 972 8.39 18.57 -12.91
N GLN A 973 9.05 19.56 -12.32
CA GLN A 973 8.39 20.76 -11.77
C GLN A 973 7.60 21.54 -12.84
N LYS A 974 8.19 21.72 -14.03
CA LYS A 974 7.58 22.46 -15.16
C LYS A 974 6.44 21.67 -15.80
N GLN A 975 6.51 20.34 -15.84
CA GLN A 975 5.37 19.51 -16.27
C GLN A 975 4.23 19.53 -15.25
N LEU A 976 4.53 19.49 -13.95
CA LEU A 976 3.55 19.62 -12.87
C LEU A 976 2.84 20.99 -12.91
N GLU A 977 3.57 22.07 -13.19
CA GLU A 977 3.02 23.42 -13.40
C GLU A 977 2.11 23.49 -14.63
N LYS A 978 2.52 22.90 -15.77
CA LYS A 978 1.66 22.77 -16.96
C LYS A 978 0.39 21.96 -16.69
N ALA A 979 0.48 20.86 -15.95
CA ALA A 979 -0.67 20.02 -15.60
C ALA A 979 -1.63 20.73 -14.64
N ALA A 980 -1.10 21.43 -13.63
CA ALA A 980 -1.90 22.24 -12.69
C ALA A 980 -2.63 23.38 -13.43
N PHE A 981 -1.92 24.12 -14.30
CA PHE A 981 -2.51 25.20 -15.11
C PHE A 981 -3.60 24.69 -16.06
N ALA A 982 -3.36 23.61 -16.79
CA ALA A 982 -4.30 23.07 -17.77
C ALA A 982 -5.56 22.44 -17.15
N SER A 983 -5.48 21.93 -15.92
CA SER A 983 -6.61 21.32 -15.21
C SER A 983 -7.34 22.27 -14.27
N GLY A 984 -6.68 23.36 -13.85
CA GLY A 984 -7.10 24.22 -12.74
C GLY A 984 -6.89 23.59 -11.36
N LEU A 985 -6.26 22.42 -11.26
CA LEU A 985 -6.08 21.68 -10.01
C LEU A 985 -4.79 22.10 -9.29
N LYS A 986 -4.89 22.24 -7.97
CA LYS A 986 -3.74 22.48 -7.09
C LYS A 986 -2.95 21.19 -6.83
N LEU A 987 -2.29 20.66 -7.84
CA LEU A 987 -1.64 19.33 -7.77
C LEU A 987 -0.53 19.19 -6.70
N ARG A 988 0.02 20.30 -6.19
CA ARG A 988 1.00 20.33 -5.07
C ARG A 988 0.38 20.32 -3.67
N GLU A 989 -0.92 20.54 -3.54
CA GLU A 989 -1.62 20.51 -2.25
C GLU A 989 -2.29 19.15 -2.05
N ALA A 990 -2.63 18.82 -0.79
CA ALA A 990 -3.41 17.64 -0.50
C ALA A 990 -4.87 17.81 -0.97
N PRO A 991 -5.54 16.76 -1.48
CA PRO A 991 -5.12 15.36 -1.52
C PRO A 991 -4.16 15.00 -2.68
N TYR A 992 -4.04 15.84 -3.70
CA TYR A 992 -3.38 15.49 -4.97
C TYR A 992 -1.90 15.15 -4.86
N ALA A 993 -1.15 15.85 -3.99
CA ALA A 993 0.29 15.60 -3.78
C ALA A 993 0.63 14.13 -3.43
N GLN A 994 -0.29 13.42 -2.76
CA GLN A 994 -0.12 12.03 -2.35
C GLN A 994 -0.39 11.02 -3.48
N LEU A 995 -1.09 11.46 -4.53
CA LEU A 995 -1.36 10.70 -5.75
C LEU A 995 -0.39 11.03 -6.90
N LEU A 996 0.58 11.91 -6.69
CA LEU A 996 1.62 12.17 -7.69
C LEU A 996 2.55 10.95 -7.83
N PRO A 997 3.06 10.64 -9.03
CA PRO A 997 4.19 9.72 -9.21
C PRO A 997 5.40 10.20 -8.40
N ALA A 998 6.28 9.29 -7.95
CA ALA A 998 7.39 9.63 -7.05
C ALA A 998 8.35 10.71 -7.61
N LEU A 999 8.41 10.85 -8.94
CA LEU A 999 9.18 11.86 -9.67
C LEU A 999 8.72 13.32 -9.42
N TYR A 1000 7.47 13.54 -9.02
CA TYR A 1000 6.87 14.86 -8.84
C TYR A 1000 6.62 15.21 -7.36
N ARG A 1001 7.18 14.43 -6.44
CA ARG A 1001 7.15 14.67 -4.97
C ARG A 1001 8.44 15.33 -4.49
#